data_AF-A0A6J2M4B6-F1
#
_entry.id   AF-A0A6J2M4B6-F1
#
_cell.length_a   1.000
_cell.length_b   1.000
_cell.length_c   1.000
_cell.angle_alpha   90.00
_cell.angle_beta   90.00
_cell.angle_gamma   90.00
#
_symmetry.space_group_name_H-M   'P 1'
#
loop_
_entity.id
_entity.type
_entity.pdbx_description
1 polymer ?
#
loop_
_entity_poly.entity_id
_entity_poly.type
_entity_poly.pdbx_seq_one_letter_code
_entity_poly.pdbx_strand_id
1 'polypeptide(L)'
;MWLKLFFLLLYFLVLFVLARFFEAIVWYETGIFATQLVDPVALSFKKLKTILECRGLGYSGLPEKKDVRELVEKSGDLMEGELYSALKEEEASESVSSTNFSGEMHFYELVEDTKDGIWLVQVIANDRSPLVGKIHWEKMVKKVSRFGIRTGTFNCSSDPRYCKRRGWVRSTLIMSVPQTSTSKGKVMLKEYSGRKIEVEHIFKWITTHAASRIKTIYNAEHLKEEWNKSDQYWVKIYLFANLDQPPAFFSALSIKFTGRVEFIFVNVENWDNRSYMTDIGVYNMPSYILRTPEGIYRYGNHTGEFISLQAMDSFLRSLQPEVNDLFVLSLVLVNLMAWMDLFITQGATIKRFVVLISTLGTYNSLLIISWLPVLGFLQLPYLDSFYEYSLKLLRYSNTTTLASWVRADWVFYSSHPALFLSTYLGHGLLIDYFQKKRRRNNTDEVNANNLEWLSSLWDWYTSYLFHPIASFQNFPVESDWDEEPDLYLERLAFPDLWLHPLIPTDYIKNLPMWQFKCLGIQSEEEMSEGSHDTENDSDIESTDTFSSEKEVFEDKQSRVHNSLGRASHCGAEACSCANKDCQTSVYERKGRSYGSSNTNEDMEPDWLTWPADMLHCTECVVCLENFENGCLLMGLPCGHVFHQNCIVMWLAGGRHCCPVCRWPSYKKKQPYAQRQPLSNDVPS
;
A
#
# COMPACT_ATOMS: atom_id res chain seq x y z
N MET A 1 -14.72 -3.17 23.94
CA MET A 1 -13.29 -3.33 23.59
C MET A 1 -12.39 -3.42 24.83
N TRP A 2 -12.44 -2.47 25.76
CA TRP A 2 -11.61 -2.45 26.98
C TRP A 2 -11.59 -3.75 27.80
N LEU A 3 -12.74 -4.42 27.96
CA LEU A 3 -12.82 -5.70 28.67
C LEU A 3 -12.05 -6.83 27.94
N LYS A 4 -12.07 -6.84 26.60
CA LYS A 4 -11.31 -7.81 25.79
C LYS A 4 -9.81 -7.54 25.90
N LEU A 5 -9.41 -6.26 25.85
CA LEU A 5 -8.04 -5.83 26.06
C LEU A 5 -7.55 -6.25 27.46
N PHE A 6 -8.36 -6.05 28.50
CA PHE A 6 -8.03 -6.49 29.85
C PHE A 6 -7.81 -8.00 29.93
N PHE A 7 -8.69 -8.82 29.35
CA PHE A 7 -8.50 -10.28 29.34
C PHE A 7 -7.28 -10.74 28.54
N LEU A 8 -6.93 -10.02 27.47
CA LEU A 8 -5.73 -10.27 26.69
C LEU A 8 -4.46 -9.88 27.46
N LEU A 9 -4.46 -8.74 28.16
CA LEU A 9 -3.35 -8.35 29.03
C LEU A 9 -3.19 -9.32 30.21
N LEU A 10 -4.30 -9.76 30.80
CA LEU A 10 -4.31 -10.79 31.84
C LEU A 10 -3.71 -12.10 31.31
N TYR A 11 -4.03 -12.49 30.08
CA TYR A 11 -3.44 -13.67 29.44
C TYR A 11 -1.92 -13.57 29.36
N PHE A 12 -1.38 -12.45 28.84
CA PHE A 12 0.06 -12.26 28.75
C PHE A 12 0.74 -12.23 30.11
N LEU A 13 0.09 -11.63 31.12
CA LEU A 13 0.59 -11.64 32.50
C LEU A 13 0.62 -13.05 33.08
N VAL A 14 -0.43 -13.85 32.86
CA VAL A 14 -0.48 -15.26 33.30
C VAL A 14 0.58 -16.08 32.60
N LEU A 15 0.76 -15.92 31.28
CA LEU A 15 1.84 -16.59 30.55
C LEU A 15 3.22 -16.24 31.12
N PHE A 16 3.47 -14.96 31.37
CA PHE A 16 4.73 -14.51 31.96
C PHE A 16 4.97 -15.15 33.33
N VAL A 17 3.97 -15.14 34.21
CA VAL A 17 4.08 -15.77 35.55
C VAL A 17 4.28 -17.28 35.43
N LEU A 18 3.59 -17.96 34.51
CA LEU A 18 3.75 -19.39 34.27
C LEU A 18 5.15 -19.72 33.76
N ALA A 19 5.71 -18.93 32.83
CA ALA A 19 7.08 -19.12 32.34
C ALA A 19 8.09 -19.07 33.49
N ARG A 20 7.98 -18.05 34.37
CA ARG A 20 8.83 -17.93 35.56
C ARG A 20 8.63 -19.08 36.54
N PHE A 21 7.40 -19.56 36.70
CA PHE A 21 7.10 -20.72 37.55
C PHE A 21 7.74 -22.01 37.01
N PHE A 22 7.67 -22.25 35.70
CA PHE A 22 8.34 -23.39 35.08
C PHE A 22 9.86 -23.30 35.18
N GLU A 23 10.45 -22.12 34.96
CA GLU A 23 11.88 -21.90 35.20
C GLU A 23 12.26 -22.22 36.65
N ALA A 24 11.43 -21.81 37.62
CA ALA A 24 11.67 -22.10 39.04
C ALA A 24 11.54 -23.61 39.36
N ILE A 25 10.60 -24.34 38.74
CA ILE A 25 10.50 -25.79 38.87
C ILE A 25 11.72 -26.49 38.26
N VAL A 26 12.09 -26.13 37.04
CA VAL A 26 13.27 -26.71 36.37
C VAL A 26 14.51 -26.48 37.20
N TRP A 27 14.67 -25.27 37.75
CA TRP A 27 15.74 -24.96 38.68
C TRP A 27 15.69 -25.82 39.94
N TYR A 28 14.52 -26.03 40.53
CA TYR A 28 14.36 -26.87 41.72
C TYR A 28 14.72 -28.34 41.46
N GLU A 29 14.37 -28.90 40.30
CA GLU A 29 14.62 -30.30 39.96
C GLU A 29 16.06 -30.55 39.47
N THR A 30 16.59 -29.67 38.63
CA THR A 30 17.89 -29.88 37.96
C THR A 30 19.04 -29.15 38.65
N GLY A 31 18.74 -28.14 39.48
CA GLY A 31 19.73 -27.22 40.04
C GLY A 31 20.36 -26.27 39.01
N ILE A 32 19.92 -26.31 37.75
CA ILE A 32 20.53 -25.61 36.61
C ILE A 32 19.55 -24.56 36.09
N PHE A 33 20.01 -23.32 35.92
CA PHE A 33 19.26 -22.30 35.19
C PHE A 33 19.56 -22.39 33.69
N ALA A 34 18.61 -22.02 32.82
CA ALA A 34 18.86 -21.83 31.38
C ALA A 34 19.94 -20.76 31.09
N THR A 35 20.30 -19.97 32.10
CA THR A 35 21.35 -18.95 32.09
C THR A 35 22.67 -19.46 32.66
N GLN A 36 22.77 -20.73 33.05
CA GLN A 36 24.02 -21.30 33.52
C GLN A 36 25.05 -21.33 32.39
N LEU A 37 26.27 -20.91 32.73
CA LEU A 37 27.41 -21.01 31.84
C LEU A 37 27.74 -22.48 31.60
N VAL A 38 27.84 -22.84 30.32
CA VAL A 38 28.19 -24.19 29.88
C VAL A 38 29.68 -24.23 29.64
N ASP A 39 30.38 -25.14 30.31
CA ASP A 39 31.80 -25.34 30.06
C ASP A 39 31.99 -25.98 28.67
N PRO A 40 32.70 -25.32 27.73
CA PRO A 40 32.96 -25.87 26.40
C PRO A 40 33.80 -27.15 26.42
N VAL A 41 34.49 -27.49 27.52
CA VAL A 41 35.23 -28.77 27.68
C VAL A 41 34.30 -29.96 27.55
N ALA A 42 33.12 -29.87 28.19
CA ALA A 42 32.15 -30.96 28.33
C ALA A 42 31.40 -31.25 27.02
N LEU A 43 31.41 -30.32 26.07
CA LEU A 43 30.67 -30.44 24.81
C LEU A 43 31.39 -31.30 23.79
N SER A 44 30.61 -31.98 22.94
CA SER A 44 31.16 -32.74 21.81
C SER A 44 31.66 -31.80 20.72
N PHE A 45 32.61 -32.28 19.91
CA PHE A 45 33.14 -31.49 18.77
C PHE A 45 32.04 -31.03 17.82
N LYS A 46 31.02 -31.88 17.57
CA LYS A 46 29.87 -31.54 16.74
C LYS A 46 29.09 -30.35 17.34
N LYS A 47 28.81 -30.37 18.65
CA LYS A 47 28.09 -29.27 19.34
C LYS A 47 28.87 -27.96 19.31
N LEU A 48 30.20 -28.01 19.46
CA LEU A 48 31.05 -26.80 19.35
C LEU A 48 31.01 -26.22 17.94
N LYS A 49 31.07 -27.08 16.91
CA LYS A 49 30.92 -26.65 15.52
C LYS A 49 29.58 -25.97 15.26
N THR A 50 28.48 -26.53 15.77
CA THR A 50 27.14 -25.95 15.55
C THR A 50 27.00 -24.58 16.20
N ILE A 51 27.60 -24.38 17.38
CA ILE A 51 27.66 -23.07 18.05
C ILE A 51 28.43 -22.06 17.20
N LEU A 52 29.63 -22.41 16.73
CA LEU A 52 30.41 -21.52 15.85
C LEU A 52 29.66 -21.21 14.54
N GLU A 53 28.92 -22.18 14.02
CA GLU A 53 28.05 -21.98 12.86
C GLU A 53 26.89 -21.04 13.19
N CYS A 54 26.26 -21.09 14.36
CA CYS A 54 25.22 -20.12 14.73
C CYS A 54 25.81 -18.72 14.98
N ARG A 55 27.02 -18.63 15.56
CA ARG A 55 27.78 -17.39 15.71
C ARG A 55 28.36 -16.88 14.39
N GLY A 56 28.28 -17.65 13.30
CA GLY A 56 28.75 -17.23 11.99
C GLY A 56 30.27 -17.02 11.89
N LEU A 57 31.03 -17.80 12.65
CA LEU A 57 32.49 -17.85 12.56
C LEU A 57 32.91 -19.03 11.68
N GLY A 58 33.85 -18.78 10.78
CA GLY A 58 34.45 -19.83 9.97
C GLY A 58 35.48 -20.60 10.80
N TYR A 59 35.33 -21.93 10.91
CA TYR A 59 36.30 -22.82 11.55
C TYR A 59 37.16 -23.59 10.52
N SER A 60 37.15 -23.16 9.24
CA SER A 60 37.80 -23.89 8.15
C SER A 60 39.32 -23.93 8.35
N GLY A 61 39.87 -25.14 8.44
CA GLY A 61 41.30 -25.37 8.68
C GLY A 61 41.68 -25.66 10.15
N LEU A 62 40.71 -25.74 11.06
CA LEU A 62 40.91 -26.18 12.45
C LEU A 62 40.47 -27.65 12.61
N PRO A 63 41.37 -28.64 12.48
CA PRO A 63 41.01 -30.05 12.61
C PRO A 63 40.84 -30.48 14.08
N GLU A 64 41.46 -29.77 15.02
CA GLU A 64 41.48 -30.19 16.43
C GLU A 64 40.32 -29.59 17.23
N LYS A 65 39.79 -30.40 18.17
CA LYS A 65 38.78 -29.94 19.14
C LYS A 65 39.30 -28.75 19.97
N LYS A 66 40.60 -28.70 20.25
CA LYS A 66 41.22 -27.65 21.06
C LYS A 66 41.12 -26.29 20.39
N ASP A 67 41.46 -26.21 19.11
CA ASP A 67 41.43 -24.95 18.36
C ASP A 67 39.99 -24.43 18.17
N VAL A 68 39.06 -25.34 17.89
CA VAL A 68 37.63 -25.01 17.80
C VAL A 68 37.11 -24.49 19.13
N ARG A 69 37.53 -25.11 20.24
CA ARG A 69 37.17 -24.67 21.58
C ARG A 69 37.76 -23.29 21.90
N GLU A 70 39.03 -23.07 21.60
CA GLU A 70 39.67 -21.77 21.79
C GLU A 70 38.94 -20.67 21.02
N LEU A 71 38.49 -20.97 19.79
CA LEU A 71 37.70 -20.04 18.99
C LEU A 71 36.31 -19.77 19.61
N VAL A 72 35.67 -20.79 20.19
CA VAL A 72 34.41 -20.60 20.94
C VAL A 72 34.65 -19.69 22.15
N GLU A 73 35.68 -19.95 22.95
CA GLU A 73 36.03 -19.13 24.11
C GLU A 73 36.35 -17.68 23.71
N LYS A 74 37.12 -17.45 22.63
CA LYS A 74 37.39 -16.11 22.09
C LYS A 74 36.15 -15.40 21.55
N SER A 75 35.15 -16.17 21.09
CA SER A 75 33.88 -15.64 20.59
C SER A 75 32.85 -15.36 21.70
N GLY A 76 33.17 -15.70 22.95
CA GLY A 76 32.44 -15.32 24.15
C GLY A 76 31.81 -16.47 24.92
N ASP A 77 31.35 -16.13 26.12
CA ASP A 77 30.75 -17.05 27.07
C ASP A 77 29.57 -17.80 26.44
N LEU A 78 29.45 -19.08 26.78
CA LEU A 78 28.40 -19.96 26.27
C LEU A 78 27.33 -20.16 27.33
N MET A 79 26.10 -19.78 27.01
CA MET A 79 24.93 -20.03 27.86
C MET A 79 24.15 -21.25 27.38
N GLU A 80 23.53 -21.98 28.31
CA GLU A 80 22.71 -23.17 27.99
C GLU A 80 21.55 -22.83 27.04
N GLY A 81 20.93 -21.66 27.18
CA GLY A 81 19.91 -21.17 26.25
C GLY A 81 20.41 -20.99 24.81
N GLU A 82 21.66 -20.57 24.60
CA GLU A 82 22.26 -20.47 23.27
C GLU A 82 22.49 -21.85 22.66
N LEU A 83 22.95 -22.81 23.47
CA LEU A 83 23.12 -24.20 23.06
C LEU A 83 21.79 -24.82 22.63
N TYR A 84 20.72 -24.60 23.40
CA TYR A 84 19.38 -25.08 23.07
C TYR A 84 18.87 -24.48 21.75
N SER A 85 19.03 -23.17 21.55
CA SER A 85 18.67 -22.52 20.29
C SER A 85 19.44 -23.08 19.10
N ALA A 86 20.75 -23.29 19.25
CA ALA A 86 21.59 -23.84 18.18
C ALA A 86 21.18 -25.26 17.77
N LEU A 87 20.82 -26.10 18.75
CA LEU A 87 20.34 -27.47 18.50
C LEU A 87 18.96 -27.47 17.83
N LYS A 88 18.04 -26.61 18.29
CA LYS A 88 16.71 -26.45 17.66
C LYS A 88 16.81 -25.97 16.21
N GLU A 89 17.73 -25.06 15.90
CA GLU A 89 17.98 -24.60 14.52
C GLU A 89 18.61 -25.67 13.62
N GLU A 90 19.27 -26.69 14.19
CA GLU A 90 19.64 -27.88 13.43
C GLU A 90 18.41 -28.73 13.05
N GLU A 91 17.46 -28.88 13.96
CA GLU A 91 16.26 -29.69 13.76
C GLU A 91 15.23 -29.00 12.84
N ALA A 92 15.00 -27.70 13.01
CA ALA A 92 13.99 -26.93 12.27
C ALA A 92 14.33 -26.66 10.78
N SER A 93 15.50 -27.08 10.34
CA SER A 93 16.09 -26.67 9.06
C SER A 93 15.69 -27.53 7.85
N GLU A 94 14.62 -28.32 7.97
CA GLU A 94 14.13 -29.19 6.90
C GLU A 94 13.31 -28.47 5.82
N SER A 95 12.90 -27.20 6.02
CA SER A 95 11.97 -26.49 5.11
C SER A 95 12.46 -25.14 4.57
N VAL A 96 13.75 -25.01 4.23
CA VAL A 96 14.26 -23.75 3.65
C VAL A 96 14.04 -23.73 2.12
N SER A 97 13.24 -22.78 1.63
CA SER A 97 13.00 -22.58 0.20
C SER A 97 13.96 -21.55 -0.41
N SER A 98 14.52 -21.87 -1.59
CA SER A 98 15.24 -20.91 -2.43
C SER A 98 14.28 -20.34 -3.49
N THR A 99 14.35 -19.05 -3.79
CA THR A 99 13.50 -18.44 -4.82
C THR A 99 13.99 -18.80 -6.23
N ASN A 100 13.08 -19.06 -7.15
CA ASN A 100 13.44 -19.24 -8.56
C ASN A 100 13.00 -17.99 -9.33
N PHE A 101 13.96 -17.31 -9.95
CA PHE A 101 13.69 -16.09 -10.70
C PHE A 101 13.11 -16.43 -12.07
N SER A 102 12.02 -15.75 -12.44
CA SER A 102 11.30 -15.97 -13.69
C SER A 102 11.93 -15.21 -14.87
N GLY A 103 12.51 -14.02 -14.62
CA GLY A 103 13.15 -13.20 -15.65
C GLY A 103 13.74 -11.90 -15.08
N GLU A 104 14.15 -10.98 -15.98
CA GLU A 104 14.80 -9.70 -15.64
C GLU A 104 14.01 -8.88 -14.60
N MET A 105 12.70 -8.68 -14.80
CA MET A 105 11.88 -7.82 -13.92
C MET A 105 11.82 -8.36 -12.49
N HIS A 106 11.61 -9.67 -12.33
CA HIS A 106 11.53 -10.31 -11.02
C HIS A 106 12.89 -10.30 -10.29
N PHE A 107 14.00 -10.45 -11.02
CA PHE A 107 15.34 -10.29 -10.45
C PHE A 107 15.61 -8.85 -10.02
N TYR A 108 15.26 -7.87 -10.87
CA TYR A 108 15.44 -6.47 -10.56
C TYR A 108 14.66 -6.05 -9.31
N GLU A 109 13.36 -6.35 -9.25
CA GLU A 109 12.49 -6.00 -8.12
C GLU A 109 13.02 -6.56 -6.81
N LEU A 110 13.35 -7.85 -6.76
CA LEU A 110 13.76 -8.49 -5.52
C LEU A 110 15.21 -8.25 -5.13
N VAL A 111 16.14 -8.14 -6.09
CA VAL A 111 17.59 -8.17 -5.81
C VAL A 111 18.25 -6.80 -5.98
N GLU A 112 17.86 -6.03 -7.00
CA GLU A 112 18.49 -4.75 -7.33
C GLU A 112 17.75 -3.55 -6.73
N ASP A 113 16.42 -3.62 -6.66
CA ASP A 113 15.57 -2.55 -6.14
C ASP A 113 15.42 -2.64 -4.60
N THR A 114 15.20 -3.84 -4.06
CA THR A 114 15.19 -4.01 -2.60
C THR A 114 16.59 -3.95 -1.99
N LYS A 115 16.73 -3.15 -0.93
CA LYS A 115 18.01 -2.91 -0.22
C LYS A 115 18.07 -3.63 1.12
N ASP A 116 16.98 -4.30 1.48
CA ASP A 116 16.72 -4.79 2.83
C ASP A 116 17.38 -6.16 3.11
N GLY A 117 18.29 -6.62 2.24
CA GLY A 117 18.98 -7.88 2.44
C GLY A 117 20.09 -8.18 1.45
N ILE A 118 20.95 -9.11 1.84
CA ILE A 118 21.91 -9.76 0.93
C ILE A 118 21.16 -10.85 0.17
N TRP A 119 21.38 -10.92 -1.15
CA TRP A 119 21.00 -12.08 -1.93
C TRP A 119 22.21 -12.89 -2.36
N LEU A 120 22.10 -14.21 -2.28
CA LEU A 120 22.99 -15.16 -2.90
C LEU A 120 22.26 -15.84 -4.06
N VAL A 121 22.64 -15.52 -5.28
CA VAL A 121 21.97 -16.02 -6.48
C VAL A 121 22.88 -16.94 -7.26
N GLN A 122 22.43 -18.16 -7.48
CA GLN A 122 23.06 -19.11 -8.38
C GLN A 122 22.56 -18.87 -9.80
N VAL A 123 23.43 -18.40 -10.68
CA VAL A 123 23.13 -18.22 -12.11
C VAL A 123 23.55 -19.46 -12.87
N ILE A 124 22.59 -20.07 -13.56
CA ILE A 124 22.79 -21.25 -14.41
C ILE A 124 22.82 -20.76 -15.85
N ALA A 125 23.97 -20.87 -16.51
CA ALA A 125 24.11 -20.46 -17.91
C ALA A 125 23.37 -21.43 -18.83
N ASN A 126 23.00 -20.96 -20.03
CA ASN A 126 22.31 -21.79 -21.01
C ASN A 126 23.17 -23.01 -21.37
N ASP A 127 22.58 -24.19 -21.35
CA ASP A 127 23.21 -25.48 -21.70
C ASP A 127 24.38 -25.91 -20.78
N ARG A 128 24.47 -25.36 -19.55
CA ARG A 128 25.51 -25.71 -18.57
C ARG A 128 24.93 -26.18 -17.25
N SER A 129 25.66 -27.06 -16.58
CA SER A 129 25.35 -27.48 -15.22
C SER A 129 25.53 -26.31 -14.23
N PRO A 130 24.81 -26.34 -13.09
CA PRO A 130 25.01 -25.37 -12.02
C PRO A 130 26.44 -25.43 -11.46
N LEU A 131 27.00 -24.27 -11.06
CA LEU A 131 28.34 -24.20 -10.46
C LEU A 131 28.45 -25.02 -9.17
N VAL A 132 27.44 -24.89 -8.30
CA VAL A 132 27.30 -25.67 -7.07
C VAL A 132 26.23 -26.74 -7.32
N GLY A 133 26.59 -28.02 -7.20
CA GLY A 133 25.64 -29.12 -7.36
C GLY A 133 24.50 -29.06 -6.35
N LYS A 134 23.33 -29.63 -6.69
CA LYS A 134 22.09 -29.51 -5.92
C LYS A 134 22.25 -29.80 -4.42
N ILE A 135 22.94 -30.88 -4.05
CA ILE A 135 23.16 -31.26 -2.64
C ILE A 135 24.01 -30.21 -1.89
N HIS A 136 25.05 -29.69 -2.54
CA HIS A 136 25.91 -28.66 -1.94
C HIS A 136 25.19 -27.31 -1.88
N TRP A 137 24.30 -27.04 -2.84
CA TRP A 137 23.46 -25.85 -2.85
C TRP A 137 22.43 -25.88 -1.73
N GLU A 138 21.74 -27.00 -1.50
CA GLU A 138 20.81 -27.15 -0.37
C GLU A 138 21.51 -26.96 0.98
N LYS A 139 22.72 -27.53 1.13
CA LYS A 139 23.58 -27.28 2.31
C LYS A 139 23.97 -25.81 2.44
N MET A 140 24.29 -25.14 1.33
CA MET A 140 24.61 -23.72 1.30
C MET A 140 23.40 -22.87 1.72
N VAL A 141 22.24 -23.12 1.11
CA VAL A 141 20.98 -22.43 1.38
C VAL A 141 20.63 -22.54 2.86
N LYS A 142 20.69 -23.75 3.43
CA LYS A 142 20.48 -23.98 4.87
C LYS A 142 21.46 -23.23 5.76
N LYS A 143 22.74 -23.13 5.37
CA LYS A 143 23.76 -22.42 6.15
C LYS A 143 23.60 -20.90 6.10
N VAL A 144 23.29 -20.37 4.91
CA VAL A 144 23.25 -18.94 4.61
C VAL A 144 21.92 -18.32 5.06
N SER A 145 20.81 -19.06 4.99
CA SER A 145 19.49 -18.60 5.44
C SER A 145 19.41 -18.30 6.93
N ARG A 146 20.20 -19.00 7.76
CA ARG A 146 20.34 -18.72 9.21
C ARG A 146 20.79 -17.30 9.50
N PHE A 147 21.51 -16.68 8.56
CA PHE A 147 21.96 -15.29 8.69
C PHE A 147 21.03 -14.28 8.03
N GLY A 148 19.81 -14.68 7.65
CA GLY A 148 18.87 -13.81 6.94
C GLY A 148 19.34 -13.43 5.53
N ILE A 149 20.31 -14.14 4.97
CA ILE A 149 20.75 -13.97 3.59
C ILE A 149 19.78 -14.76 2.70
N ARG A 150 19.13 -14.07 1.78
CA ARG A 150 18.15 -14.67 0.88
C ARG A 150 18.87 -15.41 -0.23
N THR A 151 18.32 -16.52 -0.68
CA THR A 151 18.93 -17.33 -1.73
C THR A 151 18.00 -17.50 -2.90
N GLY A 152 18.53 -17.46 -4.11
CA GLY A 152 17.74 -17.75 -5.30
C GLY A 152 18.53 -18.39 -6.42
N THR A 153 17.81 -18.91 -7.41
CA THR A 153 18.38 -19.46 -8.63
C THR A 153 17.83 -18.71 -9.83
N PHE A 154 18.74 -18.32 -10.73
CA PHE A 154 18.40 -17.66 -12.00
C PHE A 154 18.83 -18.57 -13.13
N ASN A 155 17.87 -19.04 -13.93
CA ASN A 155 18.18 -19.87 -15.09
C ASN A 155 18.23 -19.00 -16.35
N CYS A 156 19.38 -18.91 -17.00
CA CYS A 156 19.52 -18.17 -18.25
C CYS A 156 18.71 -18.73 -19.41
N SER A 157 18.15 -19.94 -19.29
CA SER A 157 17.16 -20.46 -20.25
C SER A 157 15.83 -19.71 -20.21
N SER A 158 15.45 -19.09 -19.08
CA SER A 158 14.21 -18.30 -19.01
C SER A 158 14.36 -16.94 -19.69
N ASP A 159 15.51 -16.28 -19.49
CA ASP A 159 15.82 -15.00 -20.15
C ASP A 159 17.29 -14.95 -20.63
N PRO A 160 17.57 -15.43 -21.85
CA PRO A 160 18.93 -15.45 -22.39
C PRO A 160 19.41 -14.05 -22.80
N ARG A 161 18.51 -13.09 -23.05
CA ARG A 161 18.87 -11.73 -23.45
C ARG A 161 19.47 -10.98 -22.26
N TYR A 162 18.86 -11.12 -21.09
CA TYR A 162 19.34 -10.52 -19.86
C TYR A 162 20.73 -11.05 -19.46
N CYS A 163 20.93 -12.38 -19.47
CA CYS A 163 22.24 -12.98 -19.16
C CYS A 163 23.35 -12.51 -20.11
N LYS A 164 23.05 -12.35 -21.42
CA LYS A 164 24.01 -11.81 -22.38
C LYS A 164 24.37 -10.35 -22.09
N ARG A 165 23.39 -9.51 -21.71
CA ARG A 165 23.62 -8.10 -21.33
C ARG A 165 24.48 -7.98 -20.07
N ARG A 166 24.28 -8.87 -19.10
CA ARG A 166 25.03 -8.92 -17.84
C ARG A 166 26.40 -9.63 -17.95
N GLY A 167 26.67 -10.33 -19.05
CA GLY A 167 27.92 -11.06 -19.25
C GLY A 167 27.96 -12.45 -18.57
N TRP A 168 26.80 -12.99 -18.16
CA TRP A 168 26.70 -14.31 -17.52
C TRP A 168 26.72 -15.44 -18.55
N VAL A 169 27.88 -15.63 -19.18
CA VAL A 169 28.12 -16.66 -20.21
C VAL A 169 28.39 -18.04 -19.58
N ARG A 170 28.88 -18.06 -18.35
CA ARG A 170 29.18 -19.27 -17.57
C ARG A 170 28.33 -19.30 -16.30
N SER A 171 28.02 -20.50 -15.80
CA SER A 171 27.33 -20.66 -14.52
C SER A 171 28.20 -20.06 -13.41
N THR A 172 27.66 -19.09 -12.67
CA THR A 172 28.37 -18.35 -11.63
C THR A 172 27.50 -18.21 -10.39
N LEU A 173 28.15 -17.83 -9.29
CA LEU A 173 27.47 -17.46 -8.06
C LEU A 173 27.62 -15.94 -7.88
N ILE A 174 26.51 -15.29 -7.58
CA ILE A 174 26.43 -13.83 -7.46
C ILE A 174 25.95 -13.50 -6.06
N MET A 175 26.60 -12.53 -5.43
CA MET A 175 26.16 -11.95 -4.17
C MET A 175 25.75 -10.50 -4.41
N SER A 176 24.54 -10.14 -4.01
CA SER A 176 24.11 -8.74 -3.96
C SER A 176 24.41 -8.15 -2.58
N VAL A 177 25.04 -6.98 -2.54
CA VAL A 177 25.33 -6.26 -1.29
C VAL A 177 25.06 -4.77 -1.49
N PRO A 178 24.32 -4.11 -0.58
CA PRO A 178 24.13 -2.66 -0.66
C PRO A 178 25.46 -1.92 -0.43
N GLN A 179 25.77 -0.96 -1.30
CA GLN A 179 27.08 -0.27 -1.29
C GLN A 179 27.17 0.85 -0.25
N THR A 180 26.08 1.57 -0.01
CA THR A 180 26.06 2.74 0.88
C THR A 180 25.21 2.49 2.11
N SER A 181 25.44 3.25 3.18
CA SER A 181 24.59 3.30 4.38
C SER A 181 23.28 4.06 4.16
N THR A 182 23.10 4.67 2.99
CA THR A 182 21.92 5.48 2.64
C THR A 182 20.82 4.62 2.02
N SER A 183 19.57 4.91 2.37
CA SER A 183 18.36 4.22 1.86
C SER A 183 18.18 4.33 0.34
N LYS A 184 18.84 5.28 -0.33
CA LYS A 184 18.82 5.45 -1.80
C LYS A 184 20.08 4.93 -2.53
N GLY A 185 20.95 4.18 -1.85
CA GLY A 185 22.17 3.58 -2.42
C GLY A 185 21.96 2.60 -3.58
N LYS A 186 22.99 2.43 -4.41
CA LYS A 186 23.06 1.37 -5.43
C LYS A 186 23.44 0.03 -4.79
N VAL A 187 22.83 -1.05 -5.26
CA VAL A 187 23.22 -2.43 -4.89
C VAL A 187 24.34 -2.88 -5.83
N MET A 188 25.43 -3.43 -5.27
CA MET A 188 26.51 -4.02 -6.04
C MET A 188 26.31 -5.52 -6.17
N LEU A 189 26.43 -6.02 -7.39
CA LEU A 189 26.51 -7.45 -7.66
C LEU A 189 27.99 -7.87 -7.72
N LYS A 190 28.36 -8.85 -6.92
CA LYS A 190 29.72 -9.42 -6.88
C LYS A 190 29.68 -10.86 -7.36
N GLU A 191 30.51 -11.18 -8.35
CA GLU A 191 30.65 -12.54 -8.86
C GLU A 191 31.71 -13.32 -8.06
N TYR A 192 31.41 -14.58 -7.74
CA TYR A 192 32.36 -15.47 -7.11
C TYR A 192 33.43 -15.91 -8.12
N SER A 193 34.67 -15.52 -7.88
CA SER A 193 35.84 -15.88 -8.71
C SER A 193 36.76 -16.93 -8.07
N GLY A 194 36.36 -17.52 -6.95
CA GLY A 194 37.17 -18.50 -6.22
C GLY A 194 37.32 -19.84 -6.96
N ARG A 195 38.51 -20.44 -6.87
CA ARG A 195 38.81 -21.75 -7.50
C ARG A 195 38.19 -22.93 -6.76
N LYS A 196 37.93 -22.80 -5.46
CA LYS A 196 37.34 -23.84 -4.61
C LYS A 196 35.83 -23.64 -4.50
N ILE A 197 35.05 -24.69 -4.74
CA ILE A 197 33.57 -24.64 -4.76
C ILE A 197 32.97 -25.22 -3.45
N GLU A 198 33.81 -25.44 -2.44
CA GLU A 198 33.36 -25.93 -1.14
C GLU A 198 32.49 -24.89 -0.40
N VAL A 199 31.52 -25.38 0.34
CA VAL A 199 30.55 -24.55 1.07
C VAL A 199 31.24 -23.58 2.03
N GLU A 200 32.29 -24.01 2.72
CA GLU A 200 33.00 -23.17 3.69
C GLU A 200 33.79 -22.02 3.03
N HIS A 201 34.38 -22.27 1.86
CA HIS A 201 35.11 -21.25 1.11
C HIS A 201 34.19 -20.18 0.55
N ILE A 202 33.05 -20.58 -0.02
CA ILE A 202 32.03 -19.65 -0.49
C ILE A 202 31.45 -18.88 0.70
N PHE A 203 31.17 -19.54 1.83
CA PHE A 203 30.67 -18.87 3.03
C PHE A 203 31.67 -17.82 3.54
N LYS A 204 32.96 -18.13 3.62
CA LYS A 204 34.01 -17.16 3.98
C LYS A 204 34.06 -15.96 3.02
N TRP A 205 33.85 -16.19 1.73
CA TRP A 205 33.76 -15.12 0.73
C TRP A 205 32.54 -14.22 0.96
N ILE A 206 31.37 -14.81 1.22
CA ILE A 206 30.13 -14.08 1.56
C ILE A 206 30.36 -13.21 2.80
N THR A 207 30.88 -13.79 3.88
CA THR A 207 31.08 -13.07 5.15
C THR A 207 32.12 -11.97 5.01
N THR A 208 33.21 -12.18 4.28
CA THR A 208 34.22 -11.14 4.03
C THR A 208 33.62 -9.94 3.28
N HIS A 209 32.75 -10.18 2.30
CA HIS A 209 32.08 -9.10 1.59
C HIS A 209 30.98 -8.41 2.41
N ALA A 210 30.25 -9.14 3.25
CA ALA A 210 29.32 -8.54 4.19
C ALA A 210 30.04 -7.67 5.23
N ALA A 211 31.17 -8.18 5.76
CA ALA A 211 32.02 -7.49 6.74
C ALA A 211 32.64 -6.20 6.20
N SER A 212 32.93 -6.11 4.90
CA SER A 212 33.53 -4.92 4.28
C SER A 212 32.71 -3.63 4.42
N ARG A 213 31.44 -3.75 4.81
CA ARG A 213 30.55 -2.62 5.09
C ARG A 213 30.67 -2.09 6.52
N ILE A 214 31.07 -2.94 7.46
CA ILE A 214 31.21 -2.57 8.87
C ILE A 214 32.51 -1.78 9.02
N LYS A 215 32.44 -0.67 9.74
CA LYS A 215 33.62 0.10 10.10
C LYS A 215 34.44 -0.69 11.13
N THR A 216 35.64 -1.09 10.75
CA THR A 216 36.58 -1.78 11.65
C THR A 216 37.58 -0.78 12.23
N ILE A 217 37.75 -0.80 13.55
CA ILE A 217 38.70 0.04 14.28
C ILE A 217 39.78 -0.87 14.87
N TYR A 218 41.03 -0.59 14.52
CA TYR A 218 42.20 -1.35 14.97
C TYR A 218 43.03 -0.62 16.03
N ASN A 219 42.85 0.71 16.17
CA ASN A 219 43.66 1.55 17.06
C ASN A 219 42.79 2.25 18.09
N ALA A 220 43.31 2.40 19.32
CA ALA A 220 42.60 3.05 20.42
C ALA A 220 42.34 4.56 20.18
N GLU A 221 43.24 5.26 19.47
CA GLU A 221 43.08 6.69 19.16
C GLU A 221 41.88 6.95 18.25
N HIS A 222 41.75 6.15 17.18
CA HIS A 222 40.59 6.20 16.30
C HIS A 222 39.30 5.86 17.05
N LEU A 223 39.33 4.92 18.00
CA LEU A 223 38.18 4.67 18.85
C LEU A 223 37.82 5.91 19.67
N LYS A 224 38.81 6.58 20.27
CA LYS A 224 38.58 7.78 21.09
C LYS A 224 37.98 8.93 20.28
N GLU A 225 38.46 9.14 19.06
CA GLU A 225 37.87 10.11 18.14
C GLU A 225 36.41 9.74 17.80
N GLU A 226 36.17 8.49 17.41
CA GLU A 226 34.83 8.00 17.08
C GLU A 226 33.88 7.99 18.28
N TRP A 227 34.40 7.78 19.48
CA TRP A 227 33.65 7.81 20.71
C TRP A 227 33.36 9.24 21.15
N ASN A 228 34.22 10.21 20.84
CA ASN A 228 33.95 11.60 21.20
C ASN A 228 33.10 12.35 20.16
N LYS A 229 32.92 11.78 18.96
CA LYS A 229 31.97 12.31 17.96
C LYS A 229 30.56 12.35 18.55
N SER A 230 30.03 13.56 18.68
CA SER A 230 28.68 13.84 19.17
C SER A 230 27.65 13.65 18.05
N ASP A 231 27.44 12.40 17.64
CA ASP A 231 26.33 12.07 16.74
C ASP A 231 25.06 11.91 17.59
N GLN A 232 24.46 13.04 17.97
CA GLN A 232 23.33 13.12 18.92
C GLN A 232 22.09 12.29 18.53
N TYR A 233 22.01 11.80 17.29
CA TYR A 233 20.80 11.15 16.77
C TYR A 233 21.00 9.69 16.35
N TRP A 234 22.24 9.18 16.35
CA TRP A 234 22.51 7.85 15.82
C TRP A 234 22.75 6.82 16.92
N VAL A 235 22.04 5.70 16.84
CA VAL A 235 22.27 4.55 17.71
C VAL A 235 23.47 3.76 17.15
N LYS A 236 24.54 3.63 17.93
CA LYS A 236 25.75 2.92 17.52
C LYS A 236 25.91 1.64 18.32
N ILE A 237 26.24 0.54 17.66
CA ILE A 237 26.59 -0.72 18.31
C ILE A 237 28.06 -1.03 18.06
N TYR A 238 28.80 -1.18 19.15
CA TYR A 238 30.22 -1.52 19.16
C TYR A 238 30.37 -2.98 19.56
N LEU A 239 31.05 -3.76 18.72
CA LEU A 239 31.51 -5.10 19.08
C LEU A 239 33.01 -5.03 19.36
N PHE A 240 33.38 -5.20 20.62
CA PHE A 240 34.77 -5.37 21.02
C PHE A 240 35.09 -6.86 21.04
N ALA A 241 36.02 -7.33 20.22
CA ALA A 241 36.41 -8.74 20.19
C ALA A 241 37.86 -8.93 19.74
N ASN A 242 38.44 -10.08 20.08
CA ASN A 242 39.74 -10.54 19.59
C ASN A 242 39.51 -11.47 18.39
N LEU A 243 39.01 -10.91 17.29
CA LEU A 243 38.70 -11.63 16.06
C LEU A 243 39.25 -10.87 14.86
N ASP A 244 39.75 -11.60 13.86
CA ASP A 244 40.25 -11.02 12.60
C ASP A 244 39.16 -10.29 11.80
N GLN A 245 37.94 -10.84 11.84
CA GLN A 245 36.78 -10.37 11.09
C GLN A 245 35.53 -10.36 12.00
N PRO A 246 34.58 -9.45 11.76
CA PRO A 246 33.33 -9.45 12.48
C PRO A 246 32.53 -10.74 12.19
N PRO A 247 31.78 -11.26 13.18
CA PRO A 247 30.90 -12.41 12.99
C PRO A 247 29.87 -12.20 11.86
N ALA A 248 29.48 -13.28 11.18
CA ALA A 248 28.55 -13.19 10.05
C ALA A 248 27.17 -12.62 10.45
N PHE A 249 26.65 -13.00 11.63
CA PHE A 249 25.36 -12.48 12.09
C PHE A 249 25.41 -10.97 12.35
N PHE A 250 26.52 -10.46 12.88
CA PHE A 250 26.72 -9.02 13.12
C PHE A 250 26.75 -8.26 11.79
N SER A 251 27.42 -8.83 10.79
CA SER A 251 27.44 -8.30 9.42
C SER A 251 26.05 -8.29 8.77
N ALA A 252 25.29 -9.37 8.93
CA ALA A 252 23.92 -9.45 8.41
C ALA A 252 22.98 -8.42 9.07
N LEU A 253 23.06 -8.25 10.39
CA LEU A 253 22.28 -7.26 11.12
C LEU A 253 22.61 -5.83 10.69
N SER A 254 23.88 -5.53 10.41
CA SER A 254 24.28 -4.22 9.88
C SER A 254 23.56 -3.86 8.57
N ILE A 255 23.19 -4.86 7.79
CA ILE A 255 22.47 -4.67 6.52
C ILE A 255 20.98 -4.44 6.75
N LYS A 256 20.40 -5.22 7.65
CA LYS A 256 19.00 -5.10 8.02
C LYS A 256 18.64 -3.76 8.68
N PHE A 257 19.55 -3.19 9.46
CA PHE A 257 19.33 -1.91 10.18
C PHE A 257 20.02 -0.72 9.50
N THR A 258 20.26 -0.81 8.19
CA THR A 258 20.84 0.27 7.39
C THR A 258 20.12 1.59 7.63
N GLY A 259 20.87 2.64 7.96
CA GLY A 259 20.31 3.98 8.15
C GLY A 259 19.62 4.21 9.50
N ARG A 260 19.52 3.19 10.35
CA ARG A 260 18.90 3.27 11.69
C ARG A 260 19.90 3.03 12.82
N VAL A 261 20.78 2.05 12.63
CA VAL A 261 21.81 1.66 13.61
C VAL A 261 23.16 1.54 12.89
N GLU A 262 24.19 2.14 13.45
CA GLU A 262 25.56 2.05 12.92
C GLU A 262 26.30 0.92 13.64
N PHE A 263 26.88 0.01 12.87
CA PHE A 263 27.62 -1.14 13.39
C PHE A 263 29.11 -0.86 13.27
N ILE A 264 29.82 -0.98 14.38
CA ILE A 264 31.26 -0.73 14.49
C ILE A 264 31.90 -1.97 15.11
N PHE A 265 32.93 -2.48 14.47
CA PHE A 265 33.72 -3.59 14.97
C PHE A 265 35.06 -3.05 15.47
N VAL A 266 35.44 -3.42 16.69
CA VAL A 266 36.68 -3.00 17.32
C VAL A 266 37.52 -4.25 17.56
N ASN A 267 38.61 -4.38 16.81
CA ASN A 267 39.57 -5.45 17.03
C ASN A 267 40.56 -5.01 18.11
N VAL A 268 40.63 -5.77 19.19
CA VAL A 268 41.40 -5.45 20.42
C VAL A 268 42.65 -6.32 20.57
N GLU A 269 42.95 -7.19 19.61
CA GLU A 269 44.03 -8.18 19.70
C GLU A 269 45.41 -7.54 19.98
N ASN A 270 45.68 -6.35 19.43
CA ASN A 270 46.97 -5.66 19.54
C ASN A 270 46.91 -4.37 20.40
N TRP A 271 46.06 -4.33 21.43
CA TRP A 271 45.87 -3.11 22.24
C TRP A 271 46.67 -3.14 23.55
N ASP A 272 47.62 -2.21 23.68
CA ASP A 272 48.48 -2.10 24.86
C ASP A 272 47.79 -1.37 26.04
N ASN A 273 46.83 -0.48 25.76
CA ASN A 273 46.15 0.35 26.77
C ASN A 273 44.80 -0.22 27.21
N ARG A 274 44.81 -1.18 28.15
CA ARG A 274 43.58 -1.72 28.78
C ARG A 274 42.81 -0.69 29.63
N SER A 275 43.45 0.41 30.04
CA SER A 275 42.84 1.45 30.89
C SER A 275 41.65 2.17 30.23
N TYR A 276 41.77 2.54 28.95
CA TYR A 276 40.67 3.21 28.24
C TYR A 276 39.47 2.26 28.03
N MET A 277 39.73 0.97 27.87
CA MET A 277 38.68 -0.04 27.78
C MET A 277 37.90 -0.16 29.08
N THR A 278 38.58 -0.13 30.23
CA THR A 278 37.92 -0.11 31.53
C THR A 278 37.12 1.17 31.77
N ASP A 279 37.56 2.32 31.22
CA ASP A 279 36.81 3.59 31.31
C ASP A 279 35.51 3.55 30.51
N ILE A 280 35.52 2.91 29.32
CA ILE A 280 34.31 2.60 28.54
C ILE A 280 33.48 1.50 29.24
N GLY A 281 34.09 0.76 30.15
CA GLY A 281 33.49 -0.30 30.93
C GLY A 281 33.42 -1.64 30.19
N VAL A 282 34.42 -1.92 29.35
CA VAL A 282 34.70 -3.24 28.80
C VAL A 282 35.60 -3.99 29.77
N TYR A 283 35.06 -5.01 30.44
CA TYR A 283 35.80 -5.84 31.39
C TYR A 283 36.14 -7.22 30.83
N ASN A 284 35.22 -7.80 30.08
CA ASN A 284 35.34 -9.12 29.45
C ASN A 284 35.19 -8.98 27.94
N MET A 285 35.84 -9.88 27.19
CA MET A 285 35.77 -9.92 25.73
C MET A 285 35.16 -11.25 25.28
N PRO A 286 34.33 -11.25 24.22
CA PRO A 286 33.83 -10.09 23.50
C PRO A 286 32.71 -9.37 24.26
N SER A 287 32.57 -8.06 24.02
CA SER A 287 31.50 -7.25 24.63
C SER A 287 30.74 -6.46 23.57
N TYR A 288 29.41 -6.55 23.61
CA TYR A 288 28.50 -5.78 22.77
C TYR A 288 28.05 -4.55 23.55
N ILE A 289 28.47 -3.37 23.10
CA ILE A 289 28.10 -2.10 23.71
C ILE A 289 27.21 -1.32 22.75
N LEU A 290 26.01 -1.02 23.21
CA LEU A 290 25.07 -0.16 22.54
C LEU A 290 25.21 1.26 23.12
N ARG A 291 25.45 2.22 22.24
CA ARG A 291 25.45 3.64 22.57
C ARG A 291 24.24 4.29 21.94
N THR A 292 23.37 4.81 22.79
CA THR A 292 22.24 5.64 22.41
C THR A 292 22.49 7.07 22.90
N PRO A 293 21.76 8.09 22.43
CA PRO A 293 21.95 9.46 22.93
C PRO A 293 21.61 9.62 24.42
N GLU A 294 20.84 8.70 24.98
CA GLU A 294 20.45 8.69 26.40
C GLU A 294 21.48 8.03 27.31
N GLY A 295 22.31 7.12 26.79
CA GLY A 295 23.25 6.36 27.61
C GLY A 295 23.93 5.21 26.89
N ILE A 296 24.66 4.43 27.69
CA ILE A 296 25.43 3.27 27.23
C ILE A 296 24.80 2.02 27.85
N TYR A 297 24.50 1.03 27.02
CA TYR A 297 23.93 -0.24 27.43
C TYR A 297 24.85 -1.39 27.01
N ARG A 298 24.98 -2.42 27.86
CA ARG A 298 25.79 -3.61 27.57
C ARG A 298 24.87 -4.78 27.28
N TYR A 299 24.93 -5.27 26.06
CA TYR A 299 24.13 -6.42 25.64
C TYR A 299 24.81 -7.73 26.07
N GLY A 300 24.02 -8.67 26.58
CA GLY A 300 24.47 -9.98 27.05
C GLY A 300 24.74 -10.06 28.56
N ASN A 301 24.63 -8.94 29.28
CA ASN A 301 24.76 -8.94 30.76
C ASN A 301 23.46 -9.35 31.45
N HIS A 302 22.31 -9.16 30.78
CA HIS A 302 21.00 -9.49 31.32
C HIS A 302 20.59 -10.90 30.88
N THR A 303 19.89 -11.62 31.76
CA THR A 303 19.37 -12.95 31.45
C THR A 303 18.37 -12.89 30.29
N GLY A 304 18.47 -13.82 29.34
CA GLY A 304 17.64 -13.87 28.14
C GLY A 304 18.22 -13.14 26.92
N GLU A 305 19.38 -12.50 27.06
CA GLU A 305 20.12 -11.88 25.95
C GLU A 305 21.20 -12.84 25.44
N PHE A 306 20.88 -13.60 24.40
CA PHE A 306 21.80 -14.56 23.80
C PHE A 306 22.58 -13.96 22.63
N ILE A 307 23.79 -14.46 22.38
CA ILE A 307 24.62 -14.09 21.23
C ILE A 307 24.12 -14.85 19.98
N SER A 308 22.85 -14.60 19.61
CA SER A 308 22.21 -15.17 18.43
C SER A 308 21.62 -14.08 17.53
N LEU A 309 21.49 -14.39 16.24
CA LEU A 309 20.93 -13.45 15.27
C LEU A 309 19.48 -13.07 15.63
N GLN A 310 18.66 -14.06 16.00
CA GLN A 310 17.25 -13.85 16.31
C GLN A 310 17.07 -13.01 17.59
N ALA A 311 17.86 -13.28 18.64
CA ALA A 311 17.75 -12.55 19.90
C ALA A 311 18.20 -11.09 19.76
N MET A 312 19.32 -10.85 19.06
CA MET A 312 19.81 -9.50 18.80
C MET A 312 18.89 -8.73 17.83
N ASP A 313 18.36 -9.38 16.80
CA ASP A 313 17.37 -8.76 15.90
C ASP A 313 16.12 -8.31 16.64
N SER A 314 15.58 -9.18 17.52
CA SER A 314 14.42 -8.85 18.35
C SER A 314 14.69 -7.67 19.30
N PHE A 315 15.88 -7.61 19.89
CA PHE A 315 16.31 -6.49 20.73
C PHE A 315 16.42 -5.18 19.94
N LEU A 316 17.08 -5.20 18.78
CA LEU A 316 17.26 -3.98 17.97
C LEU A 316 15.93 -3.49 17.38
N ARG A 317 15.02 -4.40 17.00
CA ARG A 317 13.64 -4.06 16.60
C ARG A 317 12.85 -3.44 17.74
N SER A 318 13.03 -3.91 18.97
CA SER A 318 12.32 -3.33 20.12
C SER A 318 12.87 -1.96 20.52
N LEU A 319 14.18 -1.74 20.36
CA LEU A 319 14.86 -0.48 20.64
C LEU A 319 14.52 0.61 19.60
N GLN A 320 14.52 0.26 18.31
CA GLN A 320 14.30 1.18 17.20
C GLN A 320 13.30 0.56 16.21
N PRO A 321 11.99 0.53 16.54
CA PRO A 321 10.99 -0.12 15.72
C PRO A 321 10.73 0.65 14.42
N GLU A 322 10.48 -0.09 13.34
CA GLU A 322 9.94 0.50 12.11
C GLU A 322 8.41 0.66 12.20
N VAL A 323 7.86 1.55 11.38
CA VAL A 323 6.40 1.73 11.30
C VAL A 323 5.71 0.43 10.87
N ASN A 324 6.35 -0.36 10.00
CA ASN A 324 5.87 -1.67 9.61
C ASN A 324 5.85 -2.66 10.80
N ASP A 325 6.87 -2.63 11.66
CA ASP A 325 6.91 -3.50 12.84
C ASP A 325 5.79 -3.17 13.82
N LEU A 326 5.52 -1.87 14.04
CA LEU A 326 4.40 -1.40 14.87
C LEU A 326 3.05 -1.78 14.25
N PHE A 327 2.91 -1.66 12.92
CA PHE A 327 1.71 -2.08 12.21
C PHE A 327 1.46 -3.58 12.38
N VAL A 328 2.45 -4.42 12.11
CA VAL A 328 2.33 -5.89 12.24
C VAL A 328 2.01 -6.28 13.68
N LEU A 329 2.66 -5.67 14.68
CA LEU A 329 2.33 -5.90 16.09
C LEU A 329 0.88 -5.52 16.40
N SER A 330 0.42 -4.36 15.92
CA SER A 330 -0.97 -3.91 16.11
C SER A 330 -1.97 -4.86 15.44
N LEU A 331 -1.65 -5.37 14.25
CA LEU A 331 -2.46 -6.34 13.52
C LEU A 331 -2.58 -7.66 14.28
N VAL A 332 -1.46 -8.18 14.81
CA VAL A 332 -1.45 -9.40 15.63
C VAL A 332 -2.29 -9.21 16.89
N LEU A 333 -2.13 -8.09 17.61
CA LEU A 333 -2.89 -7.81 18.83
C LEU A 333 -4.39 -7.67 18.56
N VAL A 334 -4.77 -6.98 17.48
CA VAL A 334 -6.17 -6.81 17.09
C VAL A 334 -6.80 -8.15 16.67
N ASN A 335 -6.06 -8.97 15.93
CA ASN A 335 -6.50 -10.32 15.58
C ASN A 335 -6.71 -11.17 16.84
N LEU A 336 -5.75 -11.18 17.78
CA LEU A 336 -5.93 -11.88 19.05
C LEU A 336 -7.17 -11.37 19.81
N MET A 337 -7.38 -10.05 19.87
CA MET A 337 -8.59 -9.50 20.48
C MET A 337 -9.89 -9.96 19.79
N ALA A 338 -9.91 -10.09 18.46
CA ALA A 338 -11.06 -10.60 17.71
C ALA A 338 -11.32 -12.09 18.02
N TRP A 339 -10.27 -12.90 18.11
CA TRP A 339 -10.39 -14.33 18.47
C TRP A 339 -11.00 -14.56 19.86
N MET A 340 -10.91 -13.60 20.78
CA MET A 340 -11.61 -13.70 22.07
C MET A 340 -13.14 -13.73 21.93
N ASP A 341 -13.72 -13.21 20.84
CA ASP A 341 -15.17 -13.23 20.64
C ASP A 341 -15.74 -14.63 20.49
N LEU A 342 -14.94 -15.61 20.05
CA LEU A 342 -15.34 -17.01 20.01
C LEU A 342 -15.74 -17.54 21.41
N PHE A 343 -15.15 -16.99 22.47
CA PHE A 343 -15.39 -17.40 23.86
C PHE A 343 -16.41 -16.52 24.58
N ILE A 344 -16.49 -15.23 24.23
CA ILE A 344 -17.39 -14.28 24.91
C ILE A 344 -18.83 -14.35 24.37
N THR A 345 -18.99 -14.66 23.08
CA THR A 345 -20.28 -14.65 22.39
C THR A 345 -21.21 -15.80 22.81
N GLN A 346 -22.49 -15.48 22.95
CA GLN A 346 -23.54 -16.43 23.33
C GLN A 346 -24.17 -17.11 22.12
N GLY A 347 -24.51 -18.40 22.25
CA GLY A 347 -25.30 -19.16 21.27
C GLY A 347 -24.54 -20.32 20.62
N ALA A 348 -25.14 -20.86 19.55
CA ALA A 348 -24.61 -22.00 18.79
C ALA A 348 -23.21 -21.72 18.23
N THR A 349 -22.43 -22.79 17.97
CA THR A 349 -21.07 -22.68 17.42
C THR A 349 -21.04 -21.89 16.11
N ILE A 350 -22.03 -22.10 15.23
CA ILE A 350 -22.18 -21.37 13.96
C ILE A 350 -22.31 -19.86 14.20
N LYS A 351 -23.08 -19.47 15.22
CA LYS A 351 -23.24 -18.07 15.62
C LYS A 351 -21.92 -17.44 16.04
N ARG A 352 -21.12 -18.17 16.82
CA ARG A 352 -19.80 -17.72 17.26
C ARG A 352 -18.84 -17.52 16.08
N PHE A 353 -18.83 -18.43 15.11
CA PHE A 353 -17.96 -18.33 13.94
C PHE A 353 -18.35 -17.17 13.01
N VAL A 354 -19.64 -16.95 12.78
CA VAL A 354 -20.11 -15.84 11.94
C VAL A 354 -19.80 -14.48 12.60
N VAL A 355 -20.00 -14.35 13.92
CA VAL A 355 -19.57 -13.14 14.64
C VAL A 355 -18.05 -12.98 14.58
N LEU A 356 -17.27 -14.05 14.70
CA LEU A 356 -15.80 -14.00 14.59
C LEU A 356 -15.35 -13.47 13.23
N ILE A 357 -15.90 -13.98 12.12
CA ILE A 357 -15.52 -13.53 10.77
C ILE A 357 -15.86 -12.05 10.59
N SER A 358 -17.05 -11.63 11.04
CA SER A 358 -17.49 -10.24 10.96
C SER A 358 -16.63 -9.30 11.82
N THR A 359 -16.31 -9.72 13.06
CA THR A 359 -15.45 -8.93 13.97
C THR A 359 -14.01 -8.86 13.47
N LEU A 360 -13.46 -9.93 12.90
CA LEU A 360 -12.13 -9.93 12.29
C LEU A 360 -12.06 -8.98 11.09
N GLY A 361 -13.06 -9.02 10.21
CA GLY A 361 -13.16 -8.11 9.07
C GLY A 361 -13.28 -6.65 9.50
N THR A 362 -14.23 -6.34 10.39
CA THR A 362 -14.44 -4.97 10.88
C THR A 362 -13.22 -4.43 11.61
N TYR A 363 -12.59 -5.21 12.49
CA TYR A 363 -11.43 -4.74 13.25
C TYR A 363 -10.20 -4.52 12.37
N ASN A 364 -9.92 -5.41 11.41
CA ASN A 364 -8.80 -5.23 10.49
C ASN A 364 -9.03 -4.07 9.52
N SER A 365 -10.25 -3.89 9.02
CA SER A 365 -10.61 -2.72 8.20
C SER A 365 -10.47 -1.42 8.99
N LEU A 366 -10.96 -1.37 10.23
CA LEU A 366 -10.80 -0.19 11.10
C LEU A 366 -9.32 0.08 11.42
N LEU A 367 -8.51 -0.96 11.66
CA LEU A 367 -7.08 -0.81 11.89
C LEU A 367 -6.41 -0.17 10.67
N ILE A 368 -6.64 -0.70 9.47
CA ILE A 368 -6.04 -0.19 8.22
C ILE A 368 -6.49 1.25 7.96
N ILE A 369 -7.80 1.53 8.07
CA ILE A 369 -8.35 2.88 7.89
C ILE A 369 -7.75 3.85 8.91
N SER A 370 -7.59 3.43 10.17
CA SER A 370 -7.02 4.28 11.23
C SER A 370 -5.53 4.54 11.06
N TRP A 371 -4.76 3.61 10.47
CA TRP A 371 -3.33 3.81 10.26
C TRP A 371 -3.03 4.82 9.14
N LEU A 372 -3.90 4.96 8.13
CA LEU A 372 -3.67 5.94 7.06
C LEU A 372 -3.51 7.39 7.59
N PRO A 373 -4.41 7.91 8.44
CA PRO A 373 -4.20 9.19 9.12
C PRO A 373 -2.97 9.21 10.02
N VAL A 374 -2.70 8.14 10.79
CA VAL A 374 -1.56 8.12 11.72
C VAL A 374 -0.23 8.22 10.97
N LEU A 375 -0.10 7.60 9.78
CA LEU A 375 1.06 7.80 8.91
C LEU A 375 1.20 9.26 8.47
N GLY A 376 0.09 9.91 8.11
CA GLY A 376 0.08 11.34 7.77
C GLY A 376 0.45 12.23 8.96
N PHE A 377 -0.03 11.91 10.17
CA PHE A 377 0.30 12.64 11.39
C PHE A 377 1.77 12.50 11.75
N LEU A 378 2.37 11.31 11.61
CA LEU A 378 3.80 11.08 11.86
C LEU A 378 4.73 11.87 10.92
N GLN A 379 4.22 12.39 9.79
CA GLN A 379 4.99 13.23 8.87
C GLN A 379 4.95 14.73 9.24
N LEU A 380 4.12 15.14 10.20
CA LEU A 380 4.02 16.54 10.59
C LEU A 380 5.18 16.93 11.51
N PRO A 381 5.91 18.03 11.21
CA PRO A 381 7.09 18.43 11.97
C PRO A 381 6.80 18.80 13.44
N TYR A 382 5.56 19.16 13.76
CA TYR A 382 5.15 19.47 15.14
C TYR A 382 5.13 18.23 16.07
N LEU A 383 5.00 17.03 15.51
CA LEU A 383 4.95 15.79 16.27
C LEU A 383 6.33 15.11 16.41
N ASP A 384 7.39 15.67 15.80
CA ASP A 384 8.76 15.16 15.92
C ASP A 384 9.21 15.12 17.39
N SER A 385 8.89 16.15 18.18
CA SER A 385 9.22 16.17 19.61
C SER A 385 8.51 15.08 20.41
N PHE A 386 7.24 14.79 20.08
CA PHE A 386 6.50 13.70 20.72
C PHE A 386 7.06 12.35 20.32
N TYR A 387 7.39 12.17 19.03
CA TYR A 387 8.03 10.96 18.52
C TYR A 387 9.38 10.71 19.21
N GLU A 388 10.25 11.72 19.29
CA GLU A 388 11.53 11.64 19.97
C GLU A 388 11.38 11.29 21.45
N TYR A 389 10.44 11.93 22.16
CA TYR A 389 10.17 11.61 23.57
C TYR A 389 9.65 10.17 23.73
N SER A 390 8.77 9.72 22.84
CA SER A 390 8.25 8.36 22.85
C SER A 390 9.35 7.33 22.60
N LEU A 391 10.26 7.59 21.65
CA LEU A 391 11.42 6.75 21.38
C LEU A 391 12.37 6.73 22.57
N LYS A 392 12.61 7.87 23.22
CA LYS A 392 13.42 7.95 24.44
C LYS A 392 12.87 7.06 25.54
N LEU A 393 11.56 7.14 25.78
CA LEU A 393 10.87 6.31 26.77
C LEU A 393 10.90 4.82 26.40
N LEU A 394 10.71 4.51 25.11
CA LEU A 394 10.79 3.15 24.59
C LEU A 394 12.20 2.56 24.78
N ARG A 395 13.26 3.31 24.47
CA ARG A 395 14.65 2.89 24.66
C ARG A 395 14.95 2.62 26.13
N TYR A 396 14.57 3.55 27.02
CA TYR A 396 14.76 3.38 28.45
C TYR A 396 14.06 2.12 28.97
N SER A 397 12.78 1.93 28.60
CA SER A 397 12.00 0.74 28.96
C SER A 397 12.67 -0.56 28.46
N ASN A 398 13.14 -0.59 27.22
CA ASN A 398 13.75 -1.78 26.61
C ASN A 398 15.10 -2.19 27.23
N THR A 399 15.85 -1.25 27.81
CA THR A 399 17.12 -1.54 28.49
C THR A 399 16.96 -2.13 29.89
N THR A 400 15.73 -2.28 30.38
CA THR A 400 15.47 -2.89 31.69
C THR A 400 15.60 -4.41 31.65
N THR A 401 15.88 -5.03 32.82
CA THR A 401 15.92 -6.48 32.98
C THR A 401 14.57 -7.14 32.67
N LEU A 402 13.46 -6.50 33.06
CA LEU A 402 12.11 -6.98 32.78
C LEU A 402 11.83 -7.06 31.27
N ALA A 403 12.25 -6.05 30.50
CA ALA A 403 12.12 -6.10 29.05
C ALA A 403 12.95 -7.23 28.42
N SER A 404 14.11 -7.57 28.99
CA SER A 404 14.89 -8.74 28.56
C SER A 404 14.12 -10.05 28.74
N TRP A 405 13.48 -10.24 29.90
CA TRP A 405 12.66 -11.43 30.16
C TRP A 405 11.46 -11.52 29.22
N VAL A 406 10.72 -10.42 29.04
CA VAL A 406 9.57 -10.38 28.13
C VAL A 406 9.98 -10.72 26.69
N ARG A 407 11.15 -10.22 26.23
CA ARG A 407 11.69 -10.57 24.91
C ARG A 407 12.04 -12.05 24.81
N ALA A 408 12.73 -12.61 25.81
CA ALA A 408 13.09 -14.02 25.83
C ALA A 408 11.86 -14.94 25.81
N ASP A 409 10.85 -14.63 26.63
CA ASP A 409 9.57 -15.35 26.66
C ASP A 409 8.84 -15.23 25.32
N TRP A 410 8.80 -14.03 24.72
CA TRP A 410 8.19 -13.82 23.41
C TRP A 410 8.86 -14.65 22.32
N VAL A 411 10.18 -14.70 22.29
CA VAL A 411 10.95 -15.54 21.36
C VAL A 411 10.65 -17.02 21.60
N PHE A 412 10.57 -17.45 22.86
CA PHE A 412 10.23 -18.82 23.21
C PHE A 412 8.82 -19.22 22.72
N TYR A 413 7.79 -18.43 23.02
CA TYR A 413 6.40 -18.72 22.61
C TYR A 413 6.18 -18.58 21.11
N SER A 414 6.77 -17.59 20.46
CA SER A 414 6.68 -17.44 19.00
C SER A 414 7.33 -18.61 18.25
N SER A 415 8.37 -19.21 18.84
CA SER A 415 9.00 -20.42 18.28
C SER A 415 8.20 -21.71 18.51
N HIS A 416 7.13 -21.68 19.31
CA HIS A 416 6.24 -22.82 19.59
C HIS A 416 4.76 -22.43 19.40
N PRO A 417 4.30 -22.27 18.15
CA PRO A 417 2.94 -21.80 17.87
C PRO A 417 1.86 -22.71 18.44
N ALA A 418 2.10 -24.03 18.50
CA ALA A 418 1.16 -24.99 19.07
C ALA A 418 0.94 -24.78 20.59
N LEU A 419 2.02 -24.52 21.34
CA LEU A 419 1.94 -24.24 22.78
C LEU A 419 1.22 -22.91 23.02
N PHE A 420 1.55 -21.88 22.24
CA PHE A 420 0.87 -20.59 22.32
C PHE A 420 -0.63 -20.70 22.01
N LEU A 421 -1.00 -21.43 20.95
CA LEU A 421 -2.41 -21.66 20.60
C LEU A 421 -3.15 -22.46 21.69
N SER A 422 -2.53 -23.52 22.22
CA SER A 422 -3.12 -24.35 23.27
C SER A 422 -3.39 -23.57 24.55
N THR A 423 -2.40 -22.79 25.02
CA THR A 423 -2.54 -21.95 26.22
C THR A 423 -3.57 -20.84 26.02
N TYR A 424 -3.61 -20.24 24.82
CA TYR A 424 -4.61 -19.24 24.47
C TYR A 424 -6.04 -19.80 24.46
N LEU A 425 -6.25 -20.96 23.83
CA LEU A 425 -7.54 -21.65 23.83
C LEU A 425 -7.95 -22.06 25.25
N GLY A 426 -7.02 -22.54 26.07
CA GLY A 426 -7.26 -22.87 27.48
C GLY A 426 -7.72 -21.65 28.29
N HIS A 427 -7.06 -20.51 28.12
CA HIS A 427 -7.47 -19.24 28.73
C HIS A 427 -8.86 -18.78 28.25
N GLY A 428 -9.12 -18.89 26.94
CA GLY A 428 -10.43 -18.59 26.37
C GLY A 428 -11.55 -19.47 26.95
N LEU A 429 -11.30 -20.78 27.11
CA LEU A 429 -12.24 -21.71 27.73
C LEU A 429 -12.46 -21.42 29.22
N LEU A 430 -11.42 -21.01 29.95
CA LEU A 430 -11.56 -20.55 31.34
C LEU A 430 -12.46 -19.31 31.42
N ILE A 431 -12.29 -18.35 30.51
CA ILE A 431 -13.16 -17.17 30.42
C ILE A 431 -14.61 -17.58 30.11
N ASP A 432 -14.85 -18.46 29.13
CA ASP A 432 -16.19 -18.97 28.81
C ASP A 432 -16.81 -19.69 30.02
N TYR A 433 -16.01 -20.47 30.76
CA TYR A 433 -16.44 -21.12 32.01
C TYR A 433 -16.85 -20.10 33.09
N PHE A 434 -16.00 -19.11 33.39
CA PHE A 434 -16.32 -18.08 34.39
C PHE A 434 -17.53 -17.24 33.98
N GLN A 435 -17.67 -16.93 32.68
CA GLN A 435 -18.85 -16.24 32.17
C GLN A 435 -20.12 -17.07 32.33
N LYS A 436 -20.07 -18.37 32.00
CA LYS A 436 -21.20 -19.30 32.23
C LYS A 436 -21.56 -19.41 33.72
N LYS A 437 -20.56 -19.52 34.60
CA LYS A 437 -20.75 -19.60 36.05
C LYS A 437 -21.35 -18.32 36.63
N ARG A 438 -20.86 -17.14 36.21
CA ARG A 438 -21.43 -15.84 36.60
C ARG A 438 -22.90 -15.71 36.19
N ARG A 439 -23.26 -16.26 35.03
CA ARG A 439 -24.64 -16.22 34.49
C ARG A 439 -25.58 -17.21 35.15
N ARG A 440 -25.09 -18.37 35.62
CA ARG A 440 -25.92 -19.34 36.37
C ARG A 440 -26.37 -18.81 37.73
N ASN A 441 -25.72 -17.77 38.25
CA ASN A 441 -26.20 -17.02 39.42
C ASN A 441 -27.27 -15.96 39.08
N ASN A 442 -27.51 -15.69 37.79
CA ASN A 442 -28.37 -14.61 37.28
C ASN A 442 -29.54 -15.13 36.42
N THR A 443 -29.85 -16.43 36.46
CA THR A 443 -30.95 -17.00 35.67
C THR A 443 -32.30 -16.53 36.18
N ASP A 444 -32.85 -15.53 35.51
CA ASP A 444 -34.18 -15.61 34.90
C ASP A 444 -34.10 -15.13 33.44
N GLU A 445 -34.76 -15.92 32.59
CA GLU A 445 -35.27 -15.64 31.24
C GLU A 445 -34.36 -15.47 29.99
N VAL A 446 -34.85 -16.18 28.96
CA VAL A 446 -34.83 -15.95 27.51
C VAL A 446 -33.92 -16.86 26.68
N ASN A 447 -34.46 -18.06 26.40
CA ASN A 447 -34.19 -18.77 25.15
C ASN A 447 -35.00 -18.10 24.03
N ALA A 448 -34.43 -17.09 23.37
CA ALA A 448 -34.92 -16.59 22.10
C ALA A 448 -34.28 -17.37 20.95
N ASN A 449 -35.07 -17.59 19.90
CA ASN A 449 -34.87 -18.58 18.85
C ASN A 449 -33.57 -18.38 18.04
N ASN A 450 -32.95 -19.49 17.62
CA ASN A 450 -31.63 -19.57 16.99
C ASN A 450 -31.49 -18.89 15.59
N LEU A 451 -32.53 -18.21 15.07
CA LEU A 451 -32.57 -17.64 13.72
C LEU A 451 -32.76 -16.11 13.66
N GLU A 452 -33.33 -15.47 14.69
CA GLU A 452 -33.51 -13.99 14.73
C GLU A 452 -32.18 -13.23 14.76
N TRP A 453 -31.13 -13.88 15.22
CA TRP A 453 -29.83 -13.23 15.32
C TRP A 453 -29.12 -13.10 13.96
N LEU A 454 -29.42 -13.99 12.99
CA LEU A 454 -28.85 -13.91 11.64
C LEU A 454 -29.47 -12.75 10.86
N SER A 455 -30.78 -12.56 10.99
CA SER A 455 -31.47 -11.39 10.41
C SER A 455 -31.00 -10.09 11.07
N SER A 456 -30.88 -10.06 12.39
CA SER A 456 -30.33 -8.89 13.10
C SER A 456 -28.88 -8.57 12.74
N LEU A 457 -28.04 -9.58 12.49
CA LEU A 457 -26.66 -9.37 12.06
C LEU A 457 -26.58 -8.95 10.59
N TRP A 458 -27.49 -9.44 9.75
CA TRP A 458 -27.67 -8.98 8.38
C TRP A 458 -28.13 -7.52 8.35
N ASP A 459 -29.11 -7.13 9.17
CA ASP A 459 -29.57 -5.74 9.32
C ASP A 459 -28.47 -4.81 9.89
N TRP A 460 -27.63 -5.32 10.79
CA TRP A 460 -26.46 -4.59 11.27
C TRP A 460 -25.37 -4.43 10.19
N TYR A 461 -25.13 -5.48 9.39
CA TYR A 461 -24.16 -5.46 8.29
C TYR A 461 -24.62 -4.53 7.16
N THR A 462 -25.90 -4.56 6.79
CA THR A 462 -26.49 -3.66 5.81
C THR A 462 -26.51 -2.22 6.31
N SER A 463 -26.83 -1.98 7.59
CA SER A 463 -26.75 -0.62 8.15
C SER A 463 -25.33 -0.06 8.19
N TYR A 464 -24.29 -0.86 8.45
CA TYR A 464 -22.91 -0.37 8.51
C TYR A 464 -22.25 -0.14 7.15
N LEU A 465 -22.57 -0.96 6.14
CA LEU A 465 -22.05 -0.79 4.77
C LEU A 465 -22.84 0.20 3.93
N PHE A 466 -24.13 0.41 4.25
CA PHE A 466 -25.03 1.30 3.51
C PHE A 466 -25.58 2.45 4.37
N HIS A 467 -24.82 2.97 5.34
CA HIS A 467 -25.16 4.28 5.89
C HIS A 467 -24.95 5.34 4.80
N PRO A 468 -26.00 6.04 4.32
CA PRO A 468 -25.79 7.36 3.74
C PRO A 468 -25.27 8.24 4.87
N ILE A 469 -24.35 9.16 4.56
CA ILE A 469 -23.86 10.16 5.50
C ILE A 469 -25.06 11.00 5.97
N ALA A 470 -25.66 10.63 7.10
CA ALA A 470 -26.75 11.35 7.74
C ALA A 470 -26.18 12.56 8.48
N SER A 471 -25.66 13.54 7.72
CA SER A 471 -25.29 14.86 8.21
C SER A 471 -25.94 15.99 7.40
N PHE A 472 -27.11 15.71 6.80
CA PHE A 472 -27.98 16.72 6.19
C PHE A 472 -29.42 16.55 6.68
N GLN A 473 -29.61 16.53 8.01
CA GLN A 473 -30.92 16.83 8.60
C GLN A 473 -31.05 18.35 8.72
N ASN A 474 -31.62 18.97 7.69
CA ASN A 474 -32.40 20.21 7.77
C ASN A 474 -32.99 20.49 6.39
N PHE A 475 -34.06 19.79 6.02
CA PHE A 475 -35.05 20.31 5.08
C PHE A 475 -36.45 20.00 5.62
N PRO A 476 -37.37 20.98 5.65
CA PRO A 476 -38.68 20.81 6.23
C PRO A 476 -39.57 19.96 5.32
N VAL A 477 -40.40 19.17 6.00
CA VAL A 477 -41.47 18.32 5.50
C VAL A 477 -42.44 19.10 4.61
N GLU A 478 -42.73 18.59 3.41
CA GLU A 478 -44.10 18.55 2.85
C GLU A 478 -44.22 17.59 1.65
N SER A 479 -45.20 16.70 1.77
CA SER A 479 -46.00 15.98 0.74
C SER A 479 -45.38 14.96 -0.24
N ASP A 480 -46.04 13.79 -0.24
CA ASP A 480 -46.22 12.76 -1.28
C ASP A 480 -45.04 11.91 -1.73
N TRP A 481 -44.93 10.71 -1.13
CA TRP A 481 -44.19 9.56 -1.65
C TRP A 481 -45.13 8.36 -1.78
N ASP A 482 -46.00 8.38 -2.78
CA ASP A 482 -46.55 7.16 -3.39
C ASP A 482 -45.97 7.06 -4.81
N GLU A 483 -44.67 6.77 -4.93
CA GLU A 483 -44.08 6.32 -6.20
C GLU A 483 -43.07 5.18 -5.98
N GLU A 484 -43.16 4.17 -6.85
CA GLU A 484 -42.62 2.81 -6.75
C GLU A 484 -41.09 2.70 -6.55
N PRO A 485 -40.60 1.71 -5.78
CA PRO A 485 -39.18 1.50 -5.49
C PRO A 485 -38.29 1.17 -6.72
N ASP A 486 -38.88 0.85 -7.86
CA ASP A 486 -38.15 0.50 -9.09
C ASP A 486 -37.47 1.73 -9.72
N LEU A 487 -38.06 2.92 -9.60
CA LEU A 487 -37.45 4.16 -10.09
C LEU A 487 -36.21 4.57 -9.27
N TYR A 488 -36.15 4.18 -8.00
CA TYR A 488 -35.00 4.43 -7.13
C TYR A 488 -33.81 3.52 -7.45
N LEU A 489 -34.07 2.28 -7.89
CA LEU A 489 -33.03 1.35 -8.33
C LEU A 489 -32.40 1.79 -9.66
N GLU A 490 -33.18 2.33 -10.58
CA GLU A 490 -32.67 2.88 -11.85
C GLU A 490 -31.81 4.14 -11.62
N ARG A 491 -32.16 4.97 -10.63
CA ARG A 491 -31.38 6.16 -10.21
C ARG A 491 -30.02 5.86 -9.55
N LEU A 492 -29.82 4.65 -9.01
CA LEU A 492 -28.55 4.24 -8.42
C LEU A 492 -27.58 3.60 -9.43
N ALA A 493 -28.06 3.23 -10.62
CA ALA A 493 -27.28 2.48 -11.61
C ALA A 493 -26.33 3.35 -12.46
N PHE A 494 -26.47 4.68 -12.46
CA PHE A 494 -25.70 5.57 -13.34
C PHE A 494 -25.12 6.80 -12.58
N PRO A 495 -23.78 6.86 -12.35
CA PRO A 495 -23.13 7.92 -11.56
C PRO A 495 -23.20 9.34 -12.15
N ASP A 496 -23.52 9.50 -13.44
CA ASP A 496 -23.42 10.78 -14.15
C ASP A 496 -24.60 11.75 -13.88
N LEU A 497 -25.67 11.30 -13.24
CA LEU A 497 -26.89 12.10 -13.00
C LEU A 497 -26.87 12.94 -11.71
N TRP A 498 -25.79 12.87 -10.93
CA TRP A 498 -25.72 13.51 -9.60
C TRP A 498 -25.41 15.02 -9.64
N LEU A 499 -25.06 15.58 -10.81
CA LEU A 499 -24.57 16.96 -10.93
C LEU A 499 -25.40 17.85 -11.88
N HIS A 500 -26.56 17.38 -12.35
CA HIS A 500 -27.44 18.18 -13.21
C HIS A 500 -28.86 18.26 -12.64
N PRO A 501 -29.41 19.48 -12.42
CA PRO A 501 -30.79 19.61 -11.97
C PRO A 501 -31.73 19.09 -13.07
N LEU A 502 -32.64 18.17 -12.72
CA LEU A 502 -33.71 17.72 -13.60
C LEU A 502 -34.65 18.91 -13.87
N ILE A 503 -34.59 19.46 -15.09
CA ILE A 503 -35.45 20.57 -15.50
C ILE A 503 -36.68 19.97 -16.19
N PRO A 504 -37.90 20.16 -15.67
CA PRO A 504 -39.12 19.66 -16.30
C PRO A 504 -39.24 20.16 -17.75
N THR A 505 -39.59 19.30 -18.70
CA THR A 505 -39.70 19.67 -20.13
C THR A 505 -40.94 20.50 -20.46
N ASP A 506 -41.83 20.75 -19.51
CA ASP A 506 -43.11 21.43 -19.73
C ASP A 506 -42.96 22.87 -20.23
N TYR A 507 -41.86 23.56 -19.89
CA TYR A 507 -41.61 24.92 -20.38
C TYR A 507 -41.43 24.99 -21.90
N ILE A 508 -41.08 23.89 -22.56
CA ILE A 508 -40.85 23.85 -24.02
C ILE A 508 -42.14 24.20 -24.77
N LYS A 509 -43.30 23.80 -24.25
CA LYS A 509 -44.62 24.13 -24.83
C LYS A 509 -44.94 25.62 -24.77
N ASN A 510 -44.30 26.36 -23.86
CA ASN A 510 -44.54 27.79 -23.64
C ASN A 510 -43.58 28.69 -24.43
N LEU A 511 -42.72 28.13 -25.28
CA LEU A 511 -41.80 28.90 -26.10
C LEU A 511 -42.54 29.56 -27.28
N PRO A 512 -42.19 30.80 -27.66
CA PRO A 512 -42.84 31.51 -28.76
C PRO A 512 -42.59 30.80 -30.09
N MET A 513 -43.68 30.60 -30.85
CA MET A 513 -43.67 29.94 -32.16
C MET A 513 -44.37 30.83 -33.19
N TRP A 514 -43.85 30.90 -34.40
CA TRP A 514 -44.49 31.59 -35.53
C TRP A 514 -44.11 30.94 -36.86
N GLN A 515 -44.90 31.21 -37.90
CA GLN A 515 -44.60 30.77 -39.25
C GLN A 515 -43.71 31.80 -39.94
N PHE A 516 -42.65 31.32 -40.59
CA PHE A 516 -41.78 32.16 -41.41
C PHE A 516 -42.47 32.56 -42.71
N LYS A 517 -42.39 33.84 -43.09
CA LYS A 517 -42.88 34.33 -44.38
C LYS A 517 -41.79 35.07 -45.15
N CYS A 518 -41.69 34.80 -46.44
CA CYS A 518 -40.83 35.56 -47.37
C CYS A 518 -41.69 36.44 -48.30
N LEU A 519 -41.19 37.64 -48.63
CA LEU A 519 -41.85 38.55 -49.58
C LEU A 519 -41.35 38.23 -51.00
N GLY A 520 -42.20 37.60 -51.81
CA GLY A 520 -41.91 37.28 -53.22
C GLY A 520 -43.16 36.90 -54.03
N ILE A 521 -43.77 37.95 -54.63
CA ILE A 521 -44.71 38.07 -55.77
C ILE A 521 -45.98 37.17 -55.81
N GLN A 522 -47.13 37.85 -55.72
CA GLN A 522 -48.45 37.40 -56.19
C GLN A 522 -48.40 36.99 -57.67
N SER A 523 -48.74 35.74 -57.98
CA SER A 523 -49.43 35.45 -59.23
C SER A 523 -50.93 35.40 -58.92
N GLU A 524 -51.62 36.52 -59.18
CA GLU A 524 -53.06 36.51 -59.49
C GLU A 524 -53.25 35.59 -60.70
N GLU A 525 -54.15 34.60 -60.60
CA GLU A 525 -55.43 34.53 -61.32
C GLU A 525 -55.93 33.10 -61.01
N GLU A 526 -57.14 32.76 -60.57
CA GLU A 526 -58.46 33.35 -60.69
C GLU A 526 -59.41 32.68 -59.67
N MET A 527 -60.36 33.49 -59.19
CA MET A 527 -61.74 33.19 -58.76
C MET A 527 -62.22 31.72 -58.77
N SER A 528 -62.77 31.26 -57.65
CA SER A 528 -64.20 30.91 -57.52
C SER A 528 -64.53 30.36 -56.11
N GLU A 529 -65.63 30.87 -55.55
CA GLU A 529 -66.65 30.21 -54.72
C GLU A 529 -66.22 28.97 -53.90
N GLY A 530 -66.34 28.90 -52.58
CA GLY A 530 -67.54 29.17 -51.79
C GLY A 530 -67.84 27.93 -50.91
N SER A 531 -68.15 28.20 -49.63
CA SER A 531 -68.99 27.42 -48.70
C SER A 531 -68.55 26.05 -48.14
N HIS A 532 -68.54 26.02 -46.79
CA HIS A 532 -69.22 25.06 -45.87
C HIS A 532 -68.73 23.60 -45.81
N ASP A 533 -68.25 23.20 -44.63
CA ASP A 533 -68.94 22.31 -43.64
C ASP A 533 -68.57 20.84 -43.95
N THR A 534 -68.45 19.84 -43.05
CA THR A 534 -68.76 19.59 -41.64
C THR A 534 -68.19 18.18 -41.36
N GLU A 535 -67.99 17.86 -40.08
CA GLU A 535 -68.21 16.54 -39.45
C GLU A 535 -67.36 15.32 -39.91
N ASN A 536 -66.52 14.76 -39.04
CA ASN A 536 -66.77 13.90 -37.86
C ASN A 536 -66.71 12.40 -38.18
N ASP A 537 -65.95 11.75 -37.29
CA ASP A 537 -66.16 10.42 -36.70
C ASP A 537 -65.73 9.15 -37.43
N SER A 538 -64.74 8.51 -36.77
CA SER A 538 -64.82 7.13 -36.25
C SER A 538 -64.64 6.01 -37.29
N ASP A 539 -64.03 4.85 -37.02
CA ASP A 539 -63.65 4.21 -35.78
C ASP A 539 -62.90 2.89 -36.11
N ILE A 540 -62.33 2.27 -35.07
CA ILE A 540 -62.10 0.81 -34.89
C ILE A 540 -60.84 0.16 -35.52
N GLU A 541 -59.86 -0.04 -34.62
CA GLU A 541 -59.32 -1.35 -34.16
C GLU A 541 -59.12 -2.51 -35.16
N SER A 542 -57.88 -3.06 -35.23
CA SER A 542 -57.47 -4.24 -34.44
C SER A 542 -56.28 -5.02 -35.03
N THR A 543 -55.40 -5.43 -34.10
CA THR A 543 -54.65 -6.70 -34.00
C THR A 543 -53.51 -7.11 -34.97
N ASP A 544 -52.36 -7.32 -34.31
CA ASP A 544 -51.57 -8.56 -34.25
C ASP A 544 -50.27 -8.76 -35.07
N THR A 545 -49.15 -8.65 -34.31
CA THR A 545 -48.24 -9.76 -33.91
C THR A 545 -47.19 -10.31 -34.91
N PHE A 546 -45.94 -9.92 -34.64
CA PHE A 546 -44.68 -10.72 -34.52
C PHE A 546 -43.69 -11.06 -35.66
N SER A 547 -42.43 -11.11 -35.17
CA SER A 547 -41.22 -11.86 -35.59
C SER A 547 -40.39 -11.28 -36.74
N SER A 548 -39.14 -10.81 -36.56
CA SER A 548 -37.88 -11.39 -36.02
C SER A 548 -37.10 -12.23 -37.03
N GLU A 549 -35.82 -11.86 -37.25
CA GLU A 549 -34.57 -12.68 -37.42
C GLU A 549 -33.53 -11.85 -38.22
N LYS A 550 -32.33 -11.52 -37.70
CA LYS A 550 -31.06 -12.30 -37.61
C LYS A 550 -30.51 -12.71 -38.99
N GLU A 551 -29.21 -12.69 -39.37
CA GLU A 551 -27.92 -12.57 -38.69
C GLU A 551 -26.78 -12.53 -39.78
N VAL A 552 -25.64 -11.83 -39.51
CA VAL A 552 -24.20 -12.24 -39.73
C VAL A 552 -23.67 -12.23 -41.22
N PHE A 553 -22.40 -11.95 -41.64
CA PHE A 553 -21.02 -12.37 -41.28
C PHE A 553 -19.90 -11.42 -41.81
N GLU A 554 -18.70 -11.62 -41.23
CA GLU A 554 -17.31 -11.10 -41.39
C GLU A 554 -16.82 -10.71 -42.82
N ASP A 555 -15.72 -9.97 -43.09
CA ASP A 555 -14.32 -10.37 -42.78
C ASP A 555 -13.22 -9.30 -43.09
N LYS A 556 -12.16 -9.34 -42.25
CA LYS A 556 -10.69 -9.20 -42.46
C LYS A 556 -9.98 -8.13 -43.35
N GLN A 557 -9.17 -7.32 -42.64
CA GLN A 557 -7.68 -7.21 -42.62
C GLN A 557 -6.82 -6.51 -43.71
N SER A 558 -5.89 -5.69 -43.16
CA SER A 558 -4.45 -5.51 -43.52
C SER A 558 -4.13 -4.57 -44.72
N ARG A 559 -3.02 -3.84 -44.84
CA ARG A 559 -1.77 -3.58 -44.08
C ARG A 559 -0.99 -2.47 -44.85
N VAL A 560 -0.29 -1.59 -44.12
CA VAL A 560 1.13 -1.15 -44.34
C VAL A 560 1.54 -0.32 -45.58
N HIS A 561 2.20 0.83 -45.33
CA HIS A 561 3.59 1.23 -45.75
C HIS A 561 3.82 2.71 -45.33
N ASN A 562 4.67 3.05 -44.34
CA ASN A 562 6.14 3.20 -44.32
C ASN A 562 6.76 4.16 -45.35
N SER A 563 7.28 5.31 -44.88
CA SER A 563 8.71 5.78 -44.94
C SER A 563 8.78 7.33 -44.80
N LEU A 564 9.38 7.86 -43.72
CA LEU A 564 10.80 8.26 -43.54
C LEU A 564 11.20 9.45 -44.47
N GLY A 565 11.66 10.62 -44.03
CA GLY A 565 11.97 11.21 -42.73
C GLY A 565 12.73 12.53 -42.93
N ARG A 566 13.07 13.21 -41.81
CA ARG A 566 14.13 14.24 -41.65
C ARG A 566 13.78 15.65 -42.17
N ALA A 567 14.10 16.78 -41.54
CA ALA A 567 14.43 17.22 -40.17
C ALA A 567 14.50 18.76 -40.26
N SER A 568 14.12 19.49 -39.22
CA SER A 568 14.90 20.62 -38.68
C SER A 568 14.20 21.29 -37.50
N HIS A 569 14.97 21.42 -36.43
CA HIS A 569 14.68 22.10 -35.18
C HIS A 569 14.52 23.62 -35.36
N CYS A 570 13.70 24.26 -34.53
CA CYS A 570 14.14 25.16 -33.46
C CYS A 570 12.93 25.55 -32.59
N GLY A 571 13.14 25.60 -31.26
CA GLY A 571 12.11 25.82 -30.25
C GLY A 571 12.10 27.21 -29.63
N ALA A 572 11.51 27.26 -28.42
CA ALA A 572 11.28 28.39 -27.50
C ALA A 572 10.10 29.31 -27.92
N GLU A 573 9.22 29.80 -27.06
CA GLU A 573 9.00 29.70 -25.61
C GLU A 573 7.60 30.30 -25.31
N ALA A 574 6.99 29.90 -24.19
CA ALA A 574 5.98 30.56 -23.36
C ALA A 574 4.95 31.55 -24.00
N CYS A 575 3.66 31.20 -23.90
CA CYS A 575 2.55 32.16 -24.02
C CYS A 575 1.84 32.29 -22.66
N SER A 576 1.87 33.48 -22.09
CA SER A 576 1.15 33.86 -20.86
C SER A 576 0.58 35.28 -21.01
N CYS A 577 -0.57 35.48 -20.37
CA CYS A 577 -1.31 36.73 -20.11
C CYS A 577 -2.18 37.22 -21.30
N ALA A 578 -3.50 37.09 -21.30
CA ALA A 578 -4.51 37.75 -20.44
C ALA A 578 -4.50 39.28 -20.56
N ASN A 579 -5.48 39.88 -21.27
CA ASN A 579 -6.54 40.71 -20.64
C ASN A 579 -7.48 41.43 -21.63
N LYS A 580 -8.72 41.64 -21.12
CA LYS A 580 -9.73 42.68 -21.40
C LYS A 580 -10.81 42.44 -22.47
N ASP A 581 -11.96 42.02 -21.94
CA ASP A 581 -13.31 42.61 -22.03
C ASP A 581 -13.77 43.41 -23.25
N CYS A 582 -15.02 43.11 -23.59
CA CYS A 582 -15.77 43.30 -24.82
C CYS A 582 -16.45 44.68 -24.95
N GLN A 583 -16.44 45.27 -26.14
CA GLN A 583 -17.52 46.17 -26.59
C GLN A 583 -17.89 45.92 -28.05
N THR A 584 -19.21 45.92 -28.25
CA THR A 584 -20.01 45.61 -29.42
C THR A 584 -19.91 46.68 -30.51
N SER A 585 -19.60 46.28 -31.75
CA SER A 585 -20.25 46.81 -32.96
C SER A 585 -20.14 45.77 -34.08
N VAL A 586 -21.30 45.44 -34.63
CA VAL A 586 -21.59 44.42 -35.63
C VAL A 586 -21.04 44.85 -37.00
N TYR A 587 -20.81 43.85 -37.88
CA TYR A 587 -20.39 43.91 -39.29
C TYR A 587 -18.88 44.15 -39.49
N GLU A 588 -18.08 43.32 -40.17
CA GLU A 588 -18.30 42.31 -41.21
C GLU A 588 -17.02 41.44 -41.26
N ARG A 589 -17.15 40.11 -41.30
CA ARG A 589 -16.08 39.29 -41.86
C ARG A 589 -16.62 38.03 -42.53
N LYS A 590 -16.90 38.19 -43.83
CA LYS A 590 -16.59 37.27 -44.94
C LYS A 590 -16.52 35.79 -44.57
N GLY A 591 -17.59 35.08 -44.90
CA GLY A 591 -17.53 33.66 -45.19
C GLY A 591 -16.49 33.36 -46.26
N ARG A 592 -15.70 32.31 -46.04
CA ARG A 592 -15.01 31.60 -47.11
C ARG A 592 -15.90 30.47 -47.57
N SER A 593 -16.38 30.62 -48.79
CA SER A 593 -17.04 29.61 -49.61
C SER A 593 -16.10 28.43 -49.91
N TYR A 594 -16.67 27.22 -49.83
CA TYR A 594 -16.51 26.13 -50.81
C TYR A 594 -17.96 25.82 -51.22
N GLY A 595 -18.42 25.75 -52.46
CA GLY A 595 -17.90 25.96 -53.81
C GLY A 595 -19.14 25.92 -54.73
N SER A 596 -19.03 26.59 -55.88
CA SER A 596 -20.08 26.96 -56.86
C SER A 596 -21.17 25.94 -57.25
N SER A 597 -22.31 26.53 -57.66
CA SER A 597 -23.33 26.12 -58.65
C SER A 597 -24.60 25.43 -58.11
N ASN A 598 -25.84 25.85 -58.42
CA ASN A 598 -26.37 26.79 -59.41
C ASN A 598 -27.80 27.26 -59.02
N THR A 599 -28.05 28.57 -59.15
CA THR A 599 -29.26 29.27 -59.68
C THR A 599 -30.68 28.87 -59.21
N ASN A 600 -31.31 29.67 -58.35
CA ASN A 600 -32.31 30.71 -58.71
C ASN A 600 -33.06 31.28 -57.49
N GLU A 601 -33.17 32.62 -57.48
CA GLU A 601 -34.12 33.50 -56.76
C GLU A 601 -33.88 33.80 -55.27
N ASP A 602 -33.31 34.99 -55.03
CA ASP A 602 -33.14 35.65 -53.73
C ASP A 602 -34.51 36.02 -53.14
N MET A 603 -35.07 35.15 -52.29
CA MET A 603 -36.27 35.43 -51.49
C MET A 603 -35.86 36.25 -50.24
N GLU A 604 -36.20 37.54 -50.20
CA GLU A 604 -35.99 38.37 -49.00
C GLU A 604 -37.03 38.05 -47.89
N PRO A 605 -36.60 37.84 -46.63
CA PRO A 605 -37.51 37.55 -45.52
C PRO A 605 -38.42 38.72 -45.13
N ASP A 606 -39.68 38.44 -44.77
CA ASP A 606 -40.58 39.44 -44.19
C ASP A 606 -40.28 39.69 -42.70
N TRP A 607 -39.35 40.60 -42.44
CA TRP A 607 -38.96 40.95 -41.07
C TRP A 607 -40.07 41.61 -40.25
N LEU A 608 -41.19 42.05 -40.86
CA LEU A 608 -42.32 42.64 -40.15
C LEU A 608 -43.08 41.61 -39.31
N THR A 609 -43.01 40.33 -39.68
CA THR A 609 -43.65 39.22 -38.95
C THR A 609 -42.76 38.64 -37.84
N TRP A 610 -41.52 39.12 -37.71
CA TRP A 610 -40.55 38.61 -36.76
C TRP A 610 -40.76 39.21 -35.35
N PRO A 611 -40.76 38.41 -34.27
CA PRO A 611 -40.94 38.94 -32.92
C PRO A 611 -39.77 39.85 -32.50
N ALA A 612 -40.07 41.01 -31.89
CA ALA A 612 -39.07 42.02 -31.51
C ALA A 612 -38.01 41.54 -30.49
N ASP A 613 -38.32 40.52 -29.69
CA ASP A 613 -37.40 39.92 -28.70
C ASP A 613 -36.43 38.89 -29.34
N MET A 614 -36.50 38.67 -30.67
CA MET A 614 -35.76 37.63 -31.40
C MET A 614 -34.75 38.23 -32.38
N LEU A 615 -33.57 37.61 -32.46
CA LEU A 615 -32.52 37.97 -33.40
C LEU A 615 -32.90 37.51 -34.82
N HIS A 616 -32.64 38.35 -35.82
CA HIS A 616 -32.88 38.02 -37.22
C HIS A 616 -31.85 36.97 -37.70
N CYS A 617 -32.33 35.86 -38.24
CA CYS A 617 -31.52 34.84 -38.89
C CYS A 617 -32.32 34.19 -40.03
N THR A 618 -31.61 33.70 -41.04
CA THR A 618 -32.21 33.09 -42.25
C THR A 618 -31.97 31.59 -42.35
N GLU A 619 -31.16 31.02 -41.44
CA GLU A 619 -30.79 29.60 -41.42
C GLU A 619 -30.92 29.01 -40.01
N CYS A 620 -31.24 27.73 -39.93
CA CYS A 620 -31.28 26.98 -38.68
C CYS A 620 -29.91 26.35 -38.40
N VAL A 621 -29.21 26.80 -37.35
CA VAL A 621 -27.85 26.29 -37.01
C VAL A 621 -27.83 24.81 -36.60
N VAL A 622 -28.98 24.19 -36.32
CA VAL A 622 -29.06 22.78 -35.94
C VAL A 622 -29.03 21.85 -37.16
N CYS A 623 -29.79 22.16 -38.22
CA CYS A 623 -29.78 21.38 -39.48
C CYS A 623 -28.93 22.01 -40.58
N LEU A 624 -28.49 23.26 -40.42
CA LEU A 624 -27.74 24.07 -41.39
C LEU A 624 -28.53 24.36 -42.69
N GLU A 625 -29.86 24.30 -42.64
CA GLU A 625 -30.77 24.61 -43.76
C GLU A 625 -31.40 26.00 -43.59
N ASN A 626 -31.68 26.67 -44.72
CA ASN A 626 -32.39 27.95 -44.75
C ASN A 626 -33.87 27.77 -44.35
N PHE A 627 -34.48 28.81 -43.79
CA PHE A 627 -35.91 28.81 -43.49
C PHE A 627 -36.73 28.91 -44.78
N GLU A 628 -37.65 27.97 -45.00
CA GLU A 628 -38.58 28.00 -46.12
C GLU A 628 -39.91 28.70 -45.75
N ASN A 629 -40.61 29.24 -46.75
CA ASN A 629 -41.86 29.95 -46.55
C ASN A 629 -42.94 29.00 -45.98
N GLY A 630 -43.55 29.37 -44.85
CA GLY A 630 -44.53 28.56 -44.13
C GLY A 630 -43.97 27.64 -43.04
N CYS A 631 -42.64 27.53 -42.89
CA CYS A 631 -42.04 26.72 -41.83
C CYS A 631 -42.30 27.27 -40.41
N LEU A 632 -42.53 26.37 -39.46
CA LEU A 632 -42.70 26.72 -38.04
C LEU A 632 -41.36 26.92 -37.36
N LEU A 633 -41.15 28.15 -36.88
CA LEU A 633 -39.98 28.55 -36.13
C LEU A 633 -40.29 28.64 -34.64
N MET A 634 -39.30 28.35 -33.82
CA MET A 634 -39.38 28.46 -32.37
C MET A 634 -38.20 29.28 -31.85
N GLY A 635 -38.52 30.31 -31.06
CA GLY A 635 -37.54 31.20 -30.45
C GLY A 635 -37.23 30.82 -29.01
N LEU A 636 -35.97 30.91 -28.61
CA LEU A 636 -35.55 30.74 -27.22
C LEU A 636 -35.51 32.09 -26.47
N PRO A 637 -35.60 32.12 -25.12
CA PRO A 637 -35.58 33.36 -24.34
C PRO A 637 -34.25 34.15 -24.37
N CYS A 638 -33.25 33.62 -25.08
CA CYS A 638 -31.98 34.29 -25.38
C CYS A 638 -31.99 35.06 -26.71
N GLY A 639 -33.08 34.97 -27.49
CA GLY A 639 -33.29 35.63 -28.76
C GLY A 639 -32.97 34.78 -30.00
N HIS A 640 -32.35 33.61 -29.88
CA HIS A 640 -32.02 32.76 -31.04
C HIS A 640 -33.23 31.93 -31.52
N VAL A 641 -33.33 31.74 -32.84
CA VAL A 641 -34.47 31.11 -33.51
C VAL A 641 -34.02 29.87 -34.29
N PHE A 642 -34.85 28.82 -34.28
CA PHE A 642 -34.59 27.54 -34.94
C PHE A 642 -35.89 26.96 -35.52
N HIS A 643 -35.81 25.95 -36.39
CA HIS A 643 -36.96 25.12 -36.71
C HIS A 643 -37.53 24.47 -35.44
N GLN A 644 -38.86 24.47 -35.30
CA GLN A 644 -39.54 23.89 -34.14
C GLN A 644 -39.07 22.47 -33.84
N ASN A 645 -39.07 21.59 -34.85
CA ASN A 645 -38.70 20.19 -34.66
C ASN A 645 -37.23 20.04 -34.22
N CYS A 646 -36.32 20.82 -34.82
CA CYS A 646 -34.90 20.76 -34.51
C CYS A 646 -34.62 21.14 -33.05
N ILE A 647 -35.22 22.23 -32.56
CA ILE A 647 -34.96 22.67 -31.18
C ILE A 647 -35.69 21.83 -30.15
N VAL A 648 -36.89 21.33 -30.46
CA VAL A 648 -37.61 20.41 -29.56
C VAL A 648 -36.82 19.11 -29.37
N MET A 649 -36.29 18.52 -30.45
CA MET A 649 -35.42 17.33 -30.34
C MET A 649 -34.16 17.61 -29.50
N TRP A 650 -33.55 18.78 -29.68
CA TRP A 650 -32.37 19.18 -28.91
C TRP A 650 -32.67 19.31 -27.40
N LEU A 651 -33.79 19.95 -27.05
CA LEU A 651 -34.18 20.16 -25.65
C LEU A 651 -34.69 18.86 -25.00
N ALA A 652 -35.42 18.02 -25.74
CA ALA A 652 -35.88 16.71 -25.28
C ALA A 652 -34.73 15.72 -25.05
N GLY A 653 -33.62 15.86 -25.79
CA GLY A 653 -32.38 15.09 -25.59
C GLY A 653 -31.57 15.45 -24.34
N GLY A 654 -32.18 16.12 -23.35
CA GLY A 654 -31.58 16.45 -22.04
C GLY A 654 -30.69 17.70 -22.03
N ARG A 655 -30.61 18.45 -23.14
CA ARG A 655 -29.75 19.65 -23.25
C ARG A 655 -30.60 20.92 -23.16
N HIS A 656 -30.92 21.36 -21.95
CA HIS A 656 -31.78 22.54 -21.68
C HIS A 656 -31.09 23.91 -21.91
N CYS A 657 -30.29 24.03 -22.97
CA CYS A 657 -29.55 25.24 -23.31
C CYS A 657 -29.55 25.51 -24.82
N CYS A 658 -29.42 26.79 -25.19
CA CYS A 658 -29.39 27.22 -26.58
C CYS A 658 -28.17 26.64 -27.33
N PRO A 659 -28.32 26.03 -28.52
CA PRO A 659 -27.20 25.52 -29.32
C PRO A 659 -26.12 26.57 -29.64
N VAL A 660 -26.54 27.83 -29.82
CA VAL A 660 -25.65 28.92 -30.23
C VAL A 660 -24.91 29.52 -29.04
N CYS A 661 -25.63 29.96 -28.01
CA CYS A 661 -25.05 30.73 -26.89
C CYS A 661 -24.97 29.97 -25.56
N ARG A 662 -25.46 28.71 -25.52
CA ARG A 662 -25.54 27.86 -24.32
C ARG A 662 -26.31 28.47 -23.15
N TRP A 663 -27.09 29.52 -23.39
CA TRP A 663 -27.94 30.12 -22.36
C TRP A 663 -29.08 29.15 -21.99
N PRO A 664 -29.45 29.03 -20.71
CA PRO A 664 -30.53 28.14 -20.28
C PRO A 664 -31.85 28.51 -20.96
N SER A 665 -32.50 27.55 -21.62
CA SER A 665 -33.71 27.79 -22.43
C SER A 665 -34.94 28.19 -21.62
N TYR A 666 -34.90 28.05 -20.30
CA TYR A 666 -35.97 28.39 -19.36
C TYR A 666 -35.72 29.71 -18.61
N LYS A 667 -34.60 30.41 -18.86
CA LYS A 667 -34.29 31.71 -18.24
C LYS A 667 -34.27 32.82 -19.29
N LYS A 668 -35.14 33.83 -19.15
CA LYS A 668 -35.14 35.03 -20.02
C LYS A 668 -33.83 35.80 -19.84
N LYS A 669 -33.14 36.10 -20.95
CA LYS A 669 -31.90 36.88 -20.95
C LYS A 669 -32.28 38.37 -20.90
N GLN A 670 -31.89 39.09 -19.85
CA GLN A 670 -32.06 40.55 -19.81
C GLN A 670 -31.12 41.20 -20.82
N PRO A 671 -31.58 42.14 -21.67
CA PRO A 671 -30.70 42.87 -22.58
C PRO A 671 -29.73 43.74 -21.77
N TYR A 672 -28.43 43.60 -22.03
CA TYR A 672 -27.38 44.37 -21.37
C TYR A 672 -27.46 45.84 -21.80
N ALA A 673 -27.91 46.72 -20.91
CA ALA A 673 -27.84 48.17 -21.11
C ALA A 673 -26.36 48.62 -21.05
N GLN A 674 -25.86 49.22 -22.13
CA GLN A 674 -24.55 49.88 -22.19
C GLN A 674 -24.41 50.92 -21.07
N ARG A 675 -23.38 50.82 -20.21
CA ARG A 675 -22.94 51.91 -19.33
C ARG A 675 -21.49 52.29 -19.63
N GLN A 676 -21.30 53.60 -19.78
CA GLN A 676 -20.09 54.35 -20.17
C GLN A 676 -18.94 54.24 -19.14
N PRO A 677 -17.67 54.54 -19.54
CA PRO A 677 -16.52 54.50 -18.65
C PRO A 677 -16.44 55.77 -17.80
N LEU A 678 -16.25 55.64 -16.48
CA LEU A 678 -15.93 56.74 -15.57
C LEU A 678 -14.54 56.56 -14.97
N SER A 679 -13.87 57.71 -14.89
CA SER A 679 -12.46 57.99 -14.74
C SER A 679 -11.83 57.56 -13.42
N ASN A 680 -10.52 57.28 -13.51
CA ASN A 680 -9.58 57.26 -12.41
C ASN A 680 -9.64 58.57 -11.62
N ASP A 681 -9.77 58.48 -10.30
CA ASP A 681 -9.20 59.44 -9.36
C ASP A 681 -8.79 58.69 -8.08
N VAL A 682 -7.50 58.73 -7.80
CA VAL A 682 -6.91 58.54 -6.47
C VAL A 682 -6.78 59.95 -5.89
N PRO A 683 -7.18 60.18 -4.62
CA PRO A 683 -6.11 60.59 -3.69
C PRO A 683 -6.30 60.21 -2.21
N SER A 684 -5.13 60.17 -1.56
CA SER A 684 -4.80 60.44 -0.14
C SER A 684 -5.30 59.50 0.95
#